data_AF-A0A9W9FLC5-F1
#
_entry.id   AF-A0A9W9FLC5-F1
#
_cell.length_a   1.000
_cell.length_b   1.000
_cell.length_c   1.000
_cell.angle_alpha   90.00
_cell.angle_beta   90.00
_cell.angle_gamma   90.00
#
_symmetry.space_group_name_H-M   'P 1'
#
loop_
_entity.id
_entity.type
_entity.pdbx_description
1 polymer ?
#
loop_
_entity_poly.entity_id
_entity_poly.type
_entity_poly.pdbx_seq_one_letter_code
_entity_poly.pdbx_strand_id
1 'polypeptide(L)'
;MRYPRPVLSDDESDASSGLPAIFSNNASGTDFSATPSDSDSSNEFESDSEESEDELASDDEEEQLSPEYFLQEAESLDVSQLRQKRYSPNTQERLDEAQDLWERFCKGAKCDPVECLSQLSDTETTVRFLKAFFSWRCRQRRGKNGRRNPGLKHKSSLDSLWKWWHLIYKAEVGHELSKDIQVKIRDVLAIVAKEEKLSLQPRPKATMYIEDVAEFARVILSTTEMTFPCGWYRIQLLFFCQLAAITGSRPRALLELRFRDLMLTLIRDPNGRRPRLFIYLRPEFTKTFLGEKESNTFPIPEIIFDPTLALSPHVFLLTMLLRIRAFKNMSQDGPILDGPEKLYSLRVLDGLGQQELKLKDDILDDYVFCQALREPDGFRIALDQKLTDGWLRYRMKRAGLITGFAEVARPYCLRYGAAKAFNDSPDVSNELQNVMLQHASINTFVRHYSVGIHVDAQAIVRGMPAQKELMRFASSMSRSIDPRRPWRLDDSSCINDVPSVRTLEDKKQARKQIRDDRKRTYEEAREVLERRFGDGPPQNGPRFRTIRKQRKAQERSLKKLQTKHEHAEERFELSVKQLRNEKGRQRHLLIRGNLERYKNEQPVIDSERQLSGKIVDEEVKVALESTGYMTPQHMTLIDTVLTMPGATIEKEYERRIAAINAAMAVCDAEEGAPSRPRTTKKRSVDAIDISLANSVPKRQRPTAPDAKDNAFSQAIASVCIESPEERPTICFICLGNQMLPESERLRKFKNPGSLSRHFVNKHIKPFPNVLMVAGGVATALWHGWVYQQILRAKMAWRNRNRQPKPEGDASGSTGHERAEAFPPNSADIRAPEEVETPAQEHIIRIHVGVAILIFFFGKVLCESLQYHWREADTETIASFISILVARAKLFAPPRSLDLFANMYLSGTLIFGGGPVVIPLLLSYVVDPGWVSSRDFLIGLAIIQAFPGPNFNFAVFLGALAVRTTSYPTVFGAFLSGPGIFFPGITLAVAMQSFWRVLRKQKYIIDFLRGVNASAVGLVFTAVYRLWEIGYLTPRDRDGLSLAREPWWVVIAAVTYAQSAWFKVPPAVAIVLGAVLGLCWYGVVGPAW
;
A
#
# COMPACT_ATOMS: atom_id res chain seq x y z
N MET A 1 58.72 27.83 -18.20
CA MET A 1 59.94 28.52 -17.70
C MET A 1 59.51 29.59 -16.71
N ARG A 2 60.33 29.86 -15.68
CA ARG A 2 60.38 31.08 -14.82
C ARG A 2 59.06 31.67 -14.25
N TYR A 3 58.99 31.67 -12.90
CA TYR A 3 58.31 32.63 -12.02
C TYR A 3 58.74 34.11 -12.29
N PRO A 4 58.08 35.19 -11.78
CA PRO A 4 57.51 35.33 -10.41
C PRO A 4 56.23 36.21 -10.22
N ARG A 5 55.92 36.53 -8.94
CA ARG A 5 54.95 37.54 -8.43
C ARG A 5 55.44 38.99 -8.70
N PRO A 6 54.60 40.05 -8.60
CA PRO A 6 54.24 40.72 -7.31
C PRO A 6 52.72 40.59 -6.98
N VAL A 7 52.13 40.84 -5.79
CA VAL A 7 52.37 41.68 -4.58
C VAL A 7 51.72 43.08 -4.62
N LEU A 8 50.72 43.29 -3.73
CA LEU A 8 50.29 44.47 -2.91
C LEU A 8 50.39 45.91 -3.49
N SER A 9 49.51 46.88 -3.17
CA SER A 9 48.31 46.96 -2.30
C SER A 9 47.52 48.27 -2.56
N ASP A 10 46.41 48.51 -1.84
CA ASP A 10 45.78 49.83 -1.50
C ASP A 10 45.27 50.73 -2.67
N ASP A 11 44.27 51.63 -2.55
CA ASP A 11 43.18 51.78 -1.57
C ASP A 11 41.97 52.55 -2.18
N GLU A 12 40.90 52.67 -1.39
CA GLU A 12 39.80 53.68 -1.41
C GLU A 12 39.33 54.38 -2.73
N SER A 13 38.09 54.02 -3.11
CA SER A 13 36.97 54.99 -3.36
C SER A 13 36.88 55.73 -4.73
N ASP A 14 35.74 56.29 -5.15
CA ASP A 14 34.43 56.46 -4.46
C ASP A 14 33.20 56.48 -5.42
N ALA A 15 32.00 56.52 -4.82
CA ALA A 15 30.78 57.17 -5.32
C ALA A 15 29.95 56.55 -6.49
N SER A 16 29.03 55.66 -6.09
CA SER A 16 27.62 55.58 -6.57
C SER A 16 27.33 54.93 -7.96
N SER A 17 26.26 54.15 -8.14
CA SER A 17 24.88 54.62 -7.98
C SER A 17 23.82 53.50 -8.07
N GLY A 18 22.71 53.68 -7.34
CA GLY A 18 21.36 53.20 -7.68
C GLY A 18 21.09 51.69 -7.88
N LEU A 19 20.81 50.97 -6.80
CA LEU A 19 20.02 49.72 -6.83
C LEU A 19 18.53 50.01 -6.46
N PRO A 20 17.57 49.96 -7.39
CA PRO A 20 16.15 49.99 -7.09
C PRO A 20 15.56 48.57 -6.89
N ALA A 21 14.52 48.48 -6.06
CA ALA A 21 13.91 47.21 -5.63
C ALA A 21 13.26 46.39 -6.75
N ILE A 22 13.33 45.07 -6.66
CA ILE A 22 12.50 44.14 -7.44
C ILE A 22 11.28 43.72 -6.61
N PHE A 23 10.09 44.07 -7.11
CA PHE A 23 8.80 43.77 -6.50
C PHE A 23 8.27 42.37 -6.87
N SER A 24 7.60 41.74 -5.90
CA SER A 24 6.33 40.98 -6.03
C SER A 24 6.16 39.70 -6.89
N ASN A 25 5.31 38.84 -6.30
CA ASN A 25 4.24 38.03 -6.91
C ASN A 25 4.54 36.74 -7.70
N ASN A 26 4.21 35.63 -7.04
CA ASN A 26 3.14 34.69 -7.43
C ASN A 26 3.03 34.25 -8.90
N ALA A 27 3.48 33.02 -9.19
CA ALA A 27 2.80 32.15 -10.15
C ALA A 27 2.91 30.66 -9.73
N SER A 28 1.90 29.88 -10.11
CA SER A 28 1.68 28.50 -9.67
C SER A 28 2.65 27.46 -10.27
N GLY A 29 3.31 26.71 -9.38
CA GLY A 29 3.49 25.25 -9.38
C GLY A 29 3.71 24.48 -10.70
N THR A 30 4.85 23.77 -10.76
CA THR A 30 4.91 22.31 -11.08
C THR A 30 6.33 21.81 -10.88
N ASP A 31 6.57 20.93 -9.90
CA ASP A 31 7.91 20.39 -9.67
C ASP A 31 7.98 18.86 -9.53
N PHE A 32 8.88 18.29 -10.35
CA PHE A 32 9.71 17.15 -9.99
C PHE A 32 10.84 17.73 -9.09
N SER A 33 11.60 17.01 -8.26
CA SER A 33 12.15 15.66 -8.40
C SER A 33 12.40 15.01 -7.02
N ALA A 34 13.15 13.92 -6.97
CA ALA A 34 13.69 13.37 -5.72
C ALA A 34 14.92 14.16 -5.24
N THR A 35 15.12 14.10 -3.92
CA THR A 35 16.28 14.56 -3.13
C THR A 35 17.46 13.55 -3.23
N PRO A 36 18.59 13.68 -2.49
CA PRO A 36 19.05 14.76 -1.59
C PRO A 36 20.52 15.20 -1.79
N SER A 37 20.98 16.16 -0.99
CA SER A 37 22.17 15.94 -0.14
C SER A 37 22.29 17.00 0.96
N ASP A 38 22.31 16.56 2.21
CA ASP A 38 22.90 17.28 3.35
C ASP A 38 24.46 17.15 3.26
N SER A 39 25.31 17.79 4.07
CA SER A 39 25.14 18.45 5.38
C SER A 39 26.19 19.56 5.62
N ASP A 40 25.78 20.58 6.37
CA ASP A 40 26.43 21.26 7.53
C ASP A 40 27.97 21.37 7.72
N SER A 41 28.40 22.59 8.07
CA SER A 41 29.39 22.94 9.14
C SER A 41 29.51 24.48 9.26
N SER A 42 29.84 25.13 10.39
CA SER A 42 29.75 24.81 11.84
C SER A 42 30.19 26.04 12.70
N ASN A 43 30.20 25.89 14.05
CA ASN A 43 30.88 26.73 15.09
C ASN A 43 30.14 28.02 15.58
N GLU A 44 30.14 28.39 16.88
CA GLU A 44 30.53 27.71 18.15
C GLU A 44 30.10 28.50 19.42
N PHE A 45 30.33 27.86 20.59
CA PHE A 45 30.45 28.36 21.99
C PHE A 45 29.33 28.10 23.03
N GLU A 46 29.79 27.87 24.26
CA GLU A 46 29.15 27.13 25.36
C GLU A 46 28.94 28.00 26.64
N SER A 47 28.79 27.36 27.80
CA SER A 47 28.82 27.85 29.20
C SER A 47 27.52 28.45 29.80
N ASP A 48 27.16 28.22 31.08
CA ASP A 48 27.45 27.09 32.02
C ASP A 48 26.55 27.16 33.29
N SER A 49 26.85 26.35 34.33
CA SER A 49 26.34 26.32 35.74
C SER A 49 24.90 25.77 35.93
N GLU A 50 24.68 24.62 36.63
CA GLU A 50 24.82 24.30 38.09
C GLU A 50 23.66 24.89 38.92
N GLU A 51 23.04 24.26 39.94
CA GLU A 51 23.15 23.01 40.75
C GLU A 51 21.77 22.27 40.76
N SER A 52 21.41 21.13 41.39
CA SER A 52 21.97 19.89 42.05
C SER A 52 20.76 18.88 42.14
N GLU A 53 20.67 17.70 42.79
CA GLU A 53 21.43 16.87 43.76
C GLU A 53 21.20 15.34 43.44
N ASP A 54 22.16 14.46 43.76
CA ASP A 54 22.15 13.12 44.42
C ASP A 54 20.96 12.10 44.32
N GLU A 55 21.12 10.75 44.44
CA GLU A 55 22.30 9.92 44.78
C GLU A 55 22.27 8.46 44.19
N LEU A 56 23.43 8.00 43.69
CA LEU A 56 24.05 6.64 43.73
C LEU A 56 23.51 5.30 43.13
N ALA A 57 24.52 4.47 42.79
CA ALA A 57 24.59 3.01 42.56
C ALA A 57 24.10 2.39 41.22
N SER A 58 24.88 1.56 40.50
CA SER A 58 26.31 1.17 40.66
C SER A 58 26.90 0.52 39.39
N ASP A 59 28.16 0.83 39.11
CA ASP A 59 29.22 0.05 38.45
C ASP A 59 28.91 -0.82 37.21
N ASP A 60 29.21 -0.27 36.04
CA ASP A 60 29.90 -0.95 34.91
C ASP A 60 30.77 0.13 34.23
N GLU A 61 32.11 -0.01 34.19
CA GLU A 61 33.01 1.02 33.65
C GLU A 61 33.02 1.03 32.11
N GLU A 62 32.15 1.82 31.48
CA GLU A 62 32.27 2.18 30.07
C GLU A 62 33.48 3.11 29.87
N GLU A 63 34.60 2.57 29.38
CA GLU A 63 35.86 3.29 29.14
C GLU A 63 35.65 4.48 28.17
N GLN A 64 35.59 5.69 28.73
CA GLN A 64 35.10 6.87 28.03
C GLN A 64 36.16 7.46 27.08
N LEU A 65 36.15 7.00 25.83
CA LEU A 65 37.11 7.37 24.79
C LEU A 65 37.26 8.90 24.61
N SER A 66 38.52 9.36 24.58
CA SER A 66 38.89 10.78 24.42
C SER A 66 38.32 11.38 23.12
N PRO A 67 37.90 12.67 23.11
CA PRO A 67 37.61 13.41 21.89
C PRO A 67 38.71 13.32 20.81
N GLU A 68 39.97 13.18 21.21
CA GLU A 68 41.12 13.01 20.29
C GLU A 68 41.04 11.70 19.47
N TYR A 69 40.46 10.63 20.04
CA TYR A 69 40.22 9.37 19.32
C TYR A 69 39.22 9.60 18.18
N PHE A 70 38.12 10.31 18.44
CA PHE A 70 37.11 10.63 17.43
C PHE A 70 37.61 11.60 16.36
N LEU A 71 38.56 12.49 16.71
CA LEU A 71 39.25 13.35 15.74
C LEU A 71 40.20 12.54 14.84
N GLN A 72 40.97 11.58 15.39
CA GLN A 72 41.78 10.65 14.57
C GLN A 72 40.90 9.74 13.70
N GLU A 73 39.75 9.29 14.20
CA GLU A 73 38.77 8.55 13.40
C GLU A 73 38.22 9.41 12.25
N ALA A 74 37.93 10.69 12.50
CA ALA A 74 37.52 11.64 11.46
C ALA A 74 38.63 11.92 10.42
N GLU A 75 39.90 12.02 10.82
CA GLU A 75 41.03 12.13 9.89
C GLU A 75 41.24 10.85 9.05
N SER A 76 40.83 9.68 9.56
CA SER A 76 40.87 8.42 8.79
C SER A 76 39.82 8.35 7.67
N LEU A 77 38.83 9.25 7.65
CA LEU A 77 37.74 9.26 6.68
C LEU A 77 38.21 9.77 5.32
N ASP A 78 38.48 8.84 4.40
CA ASP A 78 38.73 9.18 2.98
C ASP A 78 37.47 9.78 2.32
N VAL A 79 37.40 11.11 2.34
CA VAL A 79 36.34 11.92 1.72
C VAL A 79 36.18 11.62 0.22
N SER A 80 37.21 11.10 -0.46
CA SER A 80 37.11 10.69 -1.87
C SER A 80 36.32 9.37 -2.08
N GLN A 81 36.08 8.60 -1.02
CA GLN A 81 35.18 7.44 -1.02
C GLN A 81 33.72 7.83 -0.82
N LEU A 82 33.45 8.97 -0.17
CA LEU A 82 32.10 9.50 -0.04
C LEU A 82 31.50 9.79 -1.42
N ARG A 83 30.21 9.47 -1.59
CA ARG A 83 29.44 9.63 -2.84
C ARG A 83 29.94 8.82 -4.06
N GLN A 84 30.95 7.93 -3.95
CA GLN A 84 31.35 7.05 -5.07
C GLN A 84 30.19 6.18 -5.57
N LYS A 85 29.40 5.62 -4.66
CA LYS A 85 28.23 4.76 -4.98
C LYS A 85 26.93 5.55 -5.16
N ARG A 86 27.00 6.69 -5.89
CA ARG A 86 25.93 7.70 -6.05
C ARG A 86 24.58 7.15 -6.55
N TYR A 87 24.57 5.96 -7.17
CA TYR A 87 23.38 5.32 -7.72
C TYR A 87 23.38 3.79 -7.53
N SER A 88 22.19 3.19 -7.37
CA SER A 88 22.06 1.72 -7.32
C SER A 88 22.57 1.06 -8.63
N PRO A 89 23.06 -0.20 -8.63
CA PRO A 89 23.70 -0.80 -9.81
C PRO A 89 22.83 -0.83 -11.08
N ASN A 90 21.52 -1.06 -10.96
CA ASN A 90 20.58 -1.01 -12.08
C ASN A 90 20.21 0.43 -12.50
N THR A 91 20.47 1.44 -11.66
CA THR A 91 20.43 2.84 -12.09
C THR A 91 21.70 3.18 -12.87
N GLN A 92 22.87 2.74 -12.38
CA GLN A 92 24.15 2.94 -13.05
C GLN A 92 24.13 2.35 -14.47
N GLU A 93 23.70 1.09 -14.63
CA GLU A 93 23.51 0.44 -15.94
C GLU A 93 22.69 1.27 -16.94
N ARG A 94 21.75 2.12 -16.47
CA ARG A 94 20.91 2.99 -17.32
C ARG A 94 21.56 4.33 -17.63
N LEU A 95 22.49 4.79 -16.80
CA LEU A 95 23.39 5.90 -17.09
C LEU A 95 24.44 5.43 -18.10
N ASP A 96 25.09 4.29 -17.87
CA ASP A 96 26.06 3.69 -18.79
C ASP A 96 25.44 3.41 -20.19
N GLU A 97 24.18 2.92 -20.24
CA GLU A 97 23.41 2.78 -21.49
C GLU A 97 23.14 4.12 -22.19
N ALA A 98 22.92 5.20 -21.45
CA ALA A 98 22.66 6.52 -22.00
C ALA A 98 23.97 7.22 -22.44
N GLN A 99 25.07 6.96 -21.75
CA GLN A 99 26.42 7.42 -22.08
C GLN A 99 26.95 6.75 -23.37
N ASP A 100 26.81 5.42 -23.53
CA ASP A 100 27.09 4.72 -24.80
C ASP A 100 26.32 5.34 -25.98
N LEU A 101 25.07 5.76 -25.75
CA LEU A 101 24.26 6.42 -26.76
C LEU A 101 24.72 7.85 -27.06
N TRP A 102 25.20 8.58 -26.07
CA TRP A 102 25.75 9.94 -26.22
C TRP A 102 27.08 9.94 -26.96
N GLU A 103 28.07 9.18 -26.48
CA GLU A 103 29.39 9.02 -27.11
C GLU A 103 29.26 8.64 -28.60
N ARG A 104 28.33 7.73 -28.92
CA ARG A 104 28.08 7.26 -30.29
C ARG A 104 27.32 8.27 -31.16
N PHE A 105 26.67 9.26 -30.56
CA PHE A 105 26.14 10.43 -31.27
C PHE A 105 27.26 11.44 -31.53
N CYS A 106 28.02 11.84 -30.49
CA CYS A 106 29.13 12.79 -30.59
C CYS A 106 30.21 12.32 -31.59
N LYS A 107 30.60 11.04 -31.55
CA LYS A 107 31.49 10.42 -32.54
C LYS A 107 30.95 10.43 -33.98
N GLY A 108 29.62 10.52 -34.16
CA GLY A 108 28.98 10.71 -35.46
C GLY A 108 28.93 12.18 -35.90
N ALA A 109 28.79 13.10 -34.94
CA ALA A 109 28.81 14.56 -35.13
C ALA A 109 30.23 15.14 -35.26
N LYS A 110 31.26 14.37 -34.89
CA LYS A 110 32.68 14.77 -34.76
C LYS A 110 32.99 15.77 -33.63
N CYS A 111 32.20 15.77 -32.56
CA CYS A 111 32.54 16.46 -31.31
C CYS A 111 33.03 15.47 -30.24
N ASP A 112 33.80 15.97 -29.27
CA ASP A 112 34.12 15.21 -28.05
C ASP A 112 32.88 15.06 -27.15
N PRO A 113 32.63 13.91 -26.51
CA PRO A 113 31.41 13.71 -25.71
C PRO A 113 31.34 14.55 -24.43
N VAL A 114 32.47 14.89 -23.81
CA VAL A 114 32.55 15.61 -22.53
C VAL A 114 32.59 17.12 -22.77
N GLU A 115 33.43 17.56 -23.70
CA GLU A 115 33.48 18.97 -24.13
C GLU A 115 32.11 19.42 -24.68
N CYS A 116 31.42 18.56 -25.43
CA CYS A 116 30.08 18.83 -25.92
C CYS A 116 29.00 18.82 -24.82
N LEU A 117 29.26 18.30 -23.60
CA LEU A 117 28.37 18.47 -22.47
C LEU A 117 28.59 19.81 -21.76
N SER A 118 29.85 20.19 -21.52
CA SER A 118 30.18 21.48 -20.88
C SER A 118 29.86 22.71 -21.74
N GLN A 119 29.80 22.55 -23.07
CA GLN A 119 29.34 23.60 -23.99
C GLN A 119 27.81 23.79 -24.06
N LEU A 120 27.00 22.88 -23.50
CA LEU A 120 25.53 23.00 -23.53
C LEU A 120 25.06 23.90 -22.37
N SER A 121 24.61 25.09 -22.70
CA SER A 121 24.11 26.11 -21.77
C SER A 121 22.59 26.33 -21.94
N ASP A 122 22.02 27.28 -21.19
CA ASP A 122 20.63 27.72 -21.32
C ASP A 122 20.36 28.58 -22.57
N THR A 123 20.63 27.98 -23.73
CA THR A 123 20.58 28.61 -25.05
C THR A 123 19.73 27.80 -26.03
N GLU A 124 19.14 28.47 -27.02
CA GLU A 124 18.32 27.77 -28.03
C GLU A 124 19.12 26.77 -28.89
N THR A 125 20.44 26.96 -28.99
CA THR A 125 21.38 26.03 -29.63
C THR A 125 21.35 24.66 -28.94
N THR A 126 21.33 24.62 -27.60
CA THR A 126 21.13 23.39 -26.81
C THR A 126 19.83 22.67 -27.19
N VAL A 127 18.72 23.41 -27.31
CA VAL A 127 17.41 22.85 -27.69
C VAL A 127 17.44 22.25 -29.11
N ARG A 128 18.06 22.95 -30.06
CA ARG A 128 18.25 22.49 -31.45
C ARG A 128 19.14 21.24 -31.52
N PHE A 129 20.24 21.21 -30.75
CA PHE A 129 21.17 20.08 -30.69
C PHE A 129 20.53 18.84 -30.08
N LEU A 130 19.76 19.00 -29.00
CA LEU A 130 19.02 17.90 -28.38
C LEU A 130 17.90 17.35 -29.28
N LYS A 131 17.24 18.18 -30.10
CA LYS A 131 16.34 17.68 -31.16
C LYS A 131 17.08 16.74 -32.11
N ALA A 132 18.31 17.09 -32.53
CA ALA A 132 19.13 16.23 -33.38
C ALA A 132 19.50 14.90 -32.68
N PHE A 133 19.93 14.93 -31.41
CA PHE A 133 20.22 13.72 -30.62
C PHE A 133 19.02 12.78 -30.51
N PHE A 134 17.85 13.29 -30.10
CA PHE A 134 16.65 12.47 -29.94
C PHE A 134 16.13 11.94 -31.28
N SER A 135 16.22 12.73 -32.36
CA SER A 135 15.86 12.29 -33.72
C SER A 135 16.80 11.20 -34.25
N TRP A 136 18.12 11.38 -34.10
CA TRP A 136 19.14 10.37 -34.39
C TRP A 136 18.85 9.08 -33.61
N ARG A 137 18.52 9.19 -32.33
CA ARG A 137 18.24 8.03 -31.46
C ARG A 137 16.95 7.30 -31.84
N CYS A 138 15.94 8.01 -32.34
CA CYS A 138 14.73 7.41 -32.92
C CYS A 138 15.04 6.68 -34.23
N ARG A 139 15.93 7.20 -35.07
CA ARG A 139 16.34 6.60 -36.35
C ARG A 139 17.36 5.47 -36.23
N GLN A 140 18.12 5.40 -35.13
CA GLN A 140 19.11 4.34 -34.93
C GLN A 140 18.51 2.92 -34.99
N ARG A 141 19.11 2.06 -35.82
CA ARG A 141 18.72 0.64 -36.01
C ARG A 141 19.84 -0.33 -35.65
N ARG A 142 20.98 0.13 -35.12
CA ARG A 142 22.08 -0.72 -34.61
C ARG A 142 22.51 -0.25 -33.21
N GLY A 143 22.66 -1.19 -32.28
CA GLY A 143 23.26 -0.98 -30.96
C GLY A 143 24.73 -1.41 -30.91
N LYS A 144 25.27 -1.49 -29.69
CA LYS A 144 26.60 -2.04 -29.39
C LYS A 144 26.84 -3.37 -30.12
N ASN A 145 28.07 -3.56 -30.61
CA ASN A 145 28.52 -4.72 -31.39
C ASN A 145 27.65 -5.03 -32.63
N GLY A 146 27.04 -4.01 -33.23
CA GLY A 146 26.27 -4.12 -34.49
C GLY A 146 24.89 -4.76 -34.37
N ARG A 147 24.41 -5.06 -33.15
CA ARG A 147 23.12 -5.74 -32.91
C ARG A 147 21.94 -4.90 -33.45
N ARG A 148 21.20 -5.41 -34.45
CA ARG A 148 20.08 -4.70 -35.11
C ARG A 148 18.93 -4.43 -34.13
N ASN A 149 18.82 -3.19 -33.66
CA ASN A 149 17.91 -2.70 -32.62
C ASN A 149 16.52 -2.37 -33.24
N PRO A 150 15.37 -2.74 -32.64
CA PRO A 150 14.04 -2.45 -33.20
C PRO A 150 13.64 -0.97 -33.34
N GLY A 151 14.41 -0.03 -32.77
CA GLY A 151 14.05 1.39 -32.69
C GLY A 151 13.18 1.71 -31.47
N LEU A 152 12.89 3.00 -31.27
CA LEU A 152 11.91 3.45 -30.27
C LEU A 152 10.48 3.27 -30.80
N LYS A 153 9.50 3.16 -29.90
CA LYS A 153 8.08 2.94 -30.25
C LYS A 153 7.06 3.77 -29.46
N HIS A 154 7.43 4.30 -28.31
CA HIS A 154 6.55 5.06 -27.43
C HIS A 154 7.26 6.34 -26.95
N LYS A 155 6.53 7.46 -26.78
CA LYS A 155 7.10 8.70 -26.24
C LYS A 155 7.76 8.48 -24.87
N SER A 156 7.15 7.66 -24.01
CA SER A 156 7.68 7.31 -22.68
C SER A 156 9.10 6.73 -22.69
N SER A 157 9.56 6.17 -23.81
CA SER A 157 10.93 5.67 -23.98
C SER A 157 11.93 6.77 -24.37
N LEU A 158 11.49 7.87 -24.98
CA LEU A 158 12.25 9.12 -25.08
C LEU A 158 12.29 9.86 -23.75
N ASP A 159 11.14 10.01 -23.08
CA ASP A 159 11.05 10.67 -21.77
C ASP A 159 11.98 10.01 -20.73
N SER A 160 12.11 8.67 -20.79
CA SER A 160 13.05 7.90 -19.98
C SER A 160 14.52 8.17 -20.33
N LEU A 161 14.85 8.32 -21.62
CA LEU A 161 16.21 8.61 -22.06
C LEU A 161 16.62 10.05 -21.69
N TRP A 162 15.73 11.02 -21.89
CA TRP A 162 15.93 12.40 -21.45
C TRP A 162 16.25 12.45 -19.95
N LYS A 163 15.51 11.71 -19.11
CA LYS A 163 15.81 11.62 -17.68
C LYS A 163 17.24 11.12 -17.40
N TRP A 164 17.68 10.05 -18.05
CA TRP A 164 19.04 9.51 -17.83
C TRP A 164 20.12 10.45 -18.38
N TRP A 165 19.89 11.06 -19.55
CA TRP A 165 20.80 12.05 -20.13
C TRP A 165 20.93 13.30 -19.24
N HIS A 166 19.84 13.82 -18.68
CA HIS A 166 19.87 14.98 -17.78
C HIS A 166 20.62 14.68 -16.47
N LEU A 167 20.58 13.43 -16.00
CA LEU A 167 21.36 12.99 -14.84
C LEU A 167 22.86 12.85 -15.15
N ILE A 168 23.24 12.51 -16.39
CA ILE A 168 24.63 12.56 -16.86
C ILE A 168 25.08 14.02 -16.96
N TYR A 169 24.32 14.88 -17.64
CA TYR A 169 24.60 16.31 -17.73
C TYR A 169 24.84 16.94 -16.35
N LYS A 170 23.94 16.70 -15.36
CA LYS A 170 24.13 17.19 -13.99
C LYS A 170 25.37 16.62 -13.30
N ALA A 171 25.77 15.39 -13.62
CA ALA A 171 26.95 14.76 -13.01
C ALA A 171 28.28 15.33 -13.55
N GLU A 172 28.34 15.64 -14.85
CA GLU A 172 29.53 16.20 -15.53
C GLU A 172 29.63 17.73 -15.37
N VAL A 173 28.50 18.45 -15.47
CA VAL A 173 28.45 19.93 -15.54
C VAL A 173 28.10 20.58 -14.19
N GLY A 174 27.80 19.76 -13.17
CA GLY A 174 27.60 20.17 -11.77
C GLY A 174 26.25 20.85 -11.46
N HIS A 175 25.60 21.48 -12.44
CA HIS A 175 24.32 22.17 -12.29
C HIS A 175 23.23 21.59 -13.22
N GLU A 176 21.98 22.04 -13.05
CA GLU A 176 20.84 21.66 -13.92
C GLU A 176 20.53 22.75 -14.94
N LEU A 177 20.01 22.35 -16.11
CA LEU A 177 19.46 23.29 -17.09
C LEU A 177 18.22 24.02 -16.52
N SER A 178 18.04 25.28 -16.91
CA SER A 178 16.89 26.11 -16.48
C SER A 178 15.53 25.45 -16.75
N LYS A 179 14.53 25.80 -15.93
CA LYS A 179 13.18 25.24 -16.06
C LYS A 179 12.54 25.53 -17.42
N ASP A 180 12.82 26.67 -18.04
CA ASP A 180 12.38 27.02 -19.40
C ASP A 180 12.97 26.08 -20.46
N ILE A 181 14.29 25.88 -20.46
CA ILE A 181 14.96 24.96 -21.39
C ILE A 181 14.49 23.51 -21.14
N GLN A 182 14.30 23.10 -19.89
CA GLN A 182 13.68 21.80 -19.57
C GLN A 182 12.25 21.64 -20.10
N VAL A 183 11.45 22.72 -20.19
CA VAL A 183 10.10 22.69 -20.80
C VAL A 183 10.21 22.62 -22.33
N LYS A 184 11.01 23.50 -22.96
CA LYS A 184 11.28 23.49 -24.41
C LYS A 184 11.79 22.12 -24.89
N ILE A 185 12.58 21.41 -24.08
CA ILE A 185 13.02 20.05 -24.38
C ILE A 185 11.87 19.03 -24.31
N ARG A 186 10.92 19.13 -23.36
CA ARG A 186 9.72 18.26 -23.32
C ARG A 186 8.84 18.41 -24.57
N ASP A 187 8.80 19.62 -25.13
CA ASP A 187 8.10 19.92 -26.38
C ASP A 187 8.89 19.40 -27.59
N VAL A 188 10.22 19.50 -27.61
CA VAL A 188 11.07 18.80 -28.59
C VAL A 188 10.82 17.28 -28.54
N LEU A 189 10.69 16.67 -27.37
CA LEU A 189 10.33 15.24 -27.26
C LEU A 189 8.92 14.94 -27.81
N ALA A 190 7.97 15.88 -27.71
CA ALA A 190 6.65 15.74 -28.31
C ALA A 190 6.70 15.86 -29.85
N ILE A 191 7.47 16.83 -30.37
CA ILE A 191 7.70 17.05 -31.80
C ILE A 191 8.39 15.83 -32.42
N VAL A 192 9.50 15.35 -31.84
CA VAL A 192 10.22 14.17 -32.31
C VAL A 192 9.32 12.91 -32.24
N ALA A 193 8.47 12.79 -31.22
CA ALA A 193 7.49 11.70 -31.15
C ALA A 193 6.44 11.77 -32.27
N LYS A 194 6.01 12.98 -32.68
CA LYS A 194 5.09 13.19 -33.81
C LYS A 194 5.77 12.91 -35.15
N GLU A 195 6.97 13.45 -35.37
CA GLU A 195 7.79 13.25 -36.59
C GLU A 195 8.10 11.77 -36.83
N GLU A 196 8.57 11.06 -35.81
CA GLU A 196 8.98 9.65 -35.89
C GLU A 196 7.81 8.67 -35.67
N LYS A 197 6.56 9.17 -35.65
CA LYS A 197 5.31 8.41 -35.49
C LYS A 197 5.32 7.46 -34.27
N LEU A 198 5.88 7.91 -33.15
CA LEU A 198 5.89 7.17 -31.90
C LEU A 198 4.51 7.16 -31.26
N SER A 199 4.17 6.05 -30.60
CA SER A 199 2.92 5.96 -29.84
C SER A 199 2.95 6.89 -28.63
N LEU A 200 2.02 7.85 -28.60
CA LEU A 200 1.77 8.72 -27.44
C LEU A 200 1.05 7.98 -26.31
N GLN A 201 0.28 6.93 -26.65
CA GLN A 201 -0.36 6.06 -25.68
C GLN A 201 0.71 5.37 -24.80
N PRO A 202 0.62 5.46 -23.46
CA PRO A 202 1.46 4.68 -22.59
C PRO A 202 1.18 3.19 -22.81
N ARG A 203 2.17 2.33 -22.57
CA ARG A 203 1.93 0.89 -22.60
C ARG A 203 0.83 0.54 -21.57
N PRO A 204 -0.23 -0.22 -21.96
CA PRO A 204 -1.27 -0.62 -21.02
C PRO A 204 -0.68 -1.39 -19.82
N LYS A 205 -1.13 -1.02 -18.63
CA LYS A 205 -0.75 -1.65 -17.36
C LYS A 205 -1.78 -2.71 -16.98
N ALA A 206 -1.83 -3.77 -17.79
CA ALA A 206 -2.69 -4.93 -17.52
C ALA A 206 -2.45 -5.43 -16.09
N THR A 207 -3.54 -5.51 -15.32
CA THR A 207 -3.56 -5.90 -13.92
C THR A 207 -3.89 -7.38 -13.85
N MET A 208 -3.11 -8.16 -13.10
CA MET A 208 -3.38 -9.59 -12.87
C MET A 208 -3.87 -9.73 -11.42
N TYR A 209 -5.18 -9.77 -11.22
CA TYR A 209 -5.82 -10.00 -9.92
C TYR A 209 -5.72 -11.48 -9.52
N ILE A 210 -6.11 -11.85 -8.29
CA ILE A 210 -5.94 -13.24 -7.80
C ILE A 210 -6.71 -14.26 -8.64
N GLU A 211 -7.83 -13.87 -9.25
CA GLU A 211 -8.60 -14.68 -10.20
C GLU A 211 -7.80 -14.96 -11.48
N ASP A 212 -7.13 -13.93 -12.02
CA ASP A 212 -6.22 -14.07 -13.16
C ASP A 212 -5.01 -14.96 -12.81
N VAL A 213 -4.55 -14.91 -11.55
CA VAL A 213 -3.43 -15.73 -11.06
C VAL A 213 -3.85 -17.19 -10.89
N ALA A 214 -5.08 -17.47 -10.44
CA ALA A 214 -5.60 -18.83 -10.30
C ALA A 214 -5.64 -19.56 -11.67
N GLU A 215 -6.21 -18.92 -12.69
CA GLU A 215 -6.28 -19.51 -14.03
C GLU A 215 -4.91 -19.59 -14.71
N PHE A 216 -4.05 -18.59 -14.52
CA PHE A 216 -2.66 -18.64 -14.96
C PHE A 216 -1.86 -19.78 -14.28
N ALA A 217 -2.10 -20.04 -12.99
CA ALA A 217 -1.51 -21.16 -12.26
C ALA A 217 -2.06 -22.51 -12.76
N ARG A 218 -3.38 -22.64 -13.00
CA ARG A 218 -4.00 -23.84 -13.59
C ARG A 218 -3.42 -24.17 -14.96
N VAL A 219 -3.20 -23.16 -15.81
CA VAL A 219 -2.54 -23.35 -17.12
C VAL A 219 -1.06 -23.69 -16.96
N ILE A 220 -0.33 -23.12 -15.99
CA ILE A 220 1.05 -23.52 -15.70
C ILE A 220 1.14 -24.94 -15.14
N LEU A 221 0.15 -25.42 -14.41
CA LEU A 221 0.05 -26.82 -13.97
C LEU A 221 -0.21 -27.75 -15.18
N SER A 222 -1.27 -27.49 -15.95
CA SER A 222 -1.74 -28.41 -17.01
C SER A 222 -1.00 -28.34 -18.35
N THR A 223 -0.24 -27.28 -18.66
CA THR A 223 0.32 -27.11 -20.02
C THR A 223 1.44 -28.11 -20.35
N THR A 224 1.24 -28.83 -21.46
CA THR A 224 2.26 -29.62 -22.19
C THR A 224 3.04 -28.77 -23.19
N GLU A 225 2.46 -27.66 -23.67
CA GLU A 225 3.01 -26.85 -24.75
C GLU A 225 4.22 -26.00 -24.33
N MET A 226 4.32 -25.70 -23.02
CA MET A 226 5.49 -25.07 -22.40
C MET A 226 6.20 -26.06 -21.47
N THR A 227 7.05 -26.91 -22.03
CA THR A 227 7.93 -27.79 -21.24
C THR A 227 9.02 -27.00 -20.50
N PHE A 228 9.28 -27.40 -19.26
CA PHE A 228 10.43 -27.01 -18.46
C PHE A 228 11.57 -28.04 -18.61
N PRO A 229 12.83 -27.72 -18.28
CA PRO A 229 13.91 -28.73 -18.30
C PRO A 229 13.65 -29.90 -17.33
N CYS A 230 13.12 -29.55 -16.15
CA CYS A 230 12.64 -30.44 -15.10
C CYS A 230 11.51 -29.74 -14.33
N GLY A 231 10.67 -30.49 -13.62
CA GLY A 231 9.50 -29.95 -12.92
C GLY A 231 9.83 -28.95 -11.80
N TRP A 232 11.05 -28.95 -11.23
CA TRP A 232 11.53 -27.96 -10.26
C TRP A 232 11.27 -26.52 -10.73
N TYR A 233 11.49 -26.25 -12.02
CA TYR A 233 11.23 -24.94 -12.61
C TYR A 233 9.73 -24.59 -12.73
N ARG A 234 8.83 -25.58 -12.84
CA ARG A 234 7.37 -25.38 -12.85
C ARG A 234 6.90 -24.97 -11.45
N ILE A 235 7.38 -25.69 -10.42
CA ILE A 235 7.15 -25.40 -9.00
C ILE A 235 7.65 -23.99 -8.63
N GLN A 236 8.91 -23.67 -8.96
CA GLN A 236 9.47 -22.33 -8.71
C GLN A 236 8.66 -21.21 -9.39
N LEU A 237 8.14 -21.42 -10.60
CA LEU A 237 7.35 -20.40 -11.30
C LEU A 237 6.00 -20.15 -10.61
N LEU A 238 5.32 -21.19 -10.14
CA LEU A 238 4.07 -21.09 -9.39
C LEU A 238 4.28 -20.35 -8.07
N PHE A 239 5.28 -20.76 -7.29
CA PHE A 239 5.64 -20.13 -6.01
C PHE A 239 6.03 -18.65 -6.19
N PHE A 240 6.83 -18.32 -7.21
CA PHE A 240 7.16 -16.94 -7.54
C PHE A 240 5.90 -16.09 -7.80
N CYS A 241 4.96 -16.62 -8.57
CA CYS A 241 3.73 -15.91 -8.92
C CYS A 241 2.84 -15.65 -7.69
N GLN A 242 2.75 -16.61 -6.77
CA GLN A 242 2.04 -16.46 -5.50
C GLN A 242 2.69 -15.41 -4.59
N LEU A 243 4.00 -15.48 -4.33
CA LEU A 243 4.68 -14.46 -3.50
C LEU A 243 4.56 -13.04 -4.07
N ALA A 244 4.66 -12.90 -5.39
CA ALA A 244 4.50 -11.62 -6.09
C ALA A 244 3.05 -11.10 -6.12
N ALA A 245 2.05 -11.98 -6.02
CA ALA A 245 0.65 -11.60 -5.84
C ALA A 245 0.33 -11.20 -4.38
N ILE A 246 0.85 -11.96 -3.40
CA ILE A 246 0.52 -11.79 -1.97
C ILE A 246 1.21 -10.57 -1.38
N THR A 247 2.52 -10.37 -1.64
CA THR A 247 3.30 -9.28 -1.02
C THR A 247 3.39 -8.03 -1.89
N GLY A 248 3.09 -8.15 -3.18
CA GLY A 248 3.36 -7.10 -4.16
C GLY A 248 4.85 -6.72 -4.25
N SER A 249 5.78 -7.58 -3.83
CA SER A 249 7.23 -7.29 -3.84
C SER A 249 7.78 -6.98 -5.24
N ARG A 250 8.96 -6.34 -5.31
CA ARG A 250 9.60 -6.09 -6.62
C ARG A 250 10.10 -7.42 -7.19
N PRO A 251 9.96 -7.70 -8.49
CA PRO A 251 10.37 -8.99 -9.08
C PRO A 251 11.84 -9.36 -8.82
N ARG A 252 12.72 -8.35 -8.82
CA ARG A 252 14.13 -8.51 -8.47
C ARG A 252 14.35 -8.86 -6.99
N ALA A 253 13.61 -8.24 -6.07
CA ALA A 253 13.71 -8.53 -4.63
C ALA A 253 13.33 -9.98 -4.33
N LEU A 254 12.31 -10.52 -5.01
CA LEU A 254 11.94 -11.92 -4.90
C LEU A 254 12.97 -12.85 -5.56
N LEU A 255 13.54 -12.50 -6.72
CA LEU A 255 14.61 -13.31 -7.33
C LEU A 255 15.94 -13.27 -6.56
N GLU A 256 16.15 -12.28 -5.69
CA GLU A 256 17.35 -12.15 -4.87
C GLU A 256 17.18 -12.72 -3.45
N LEU A 257 16.00 -13.26 -3.16
CA LEU A 257 15.61 -13.88 -1.88
C LEU A 257 16.51 -15.07 -1.51
N ARG A 258 16.99 -15.09 -0.27
CA ARG A 258 17.78 -16.15 0.35
C ARG A 258 16.94 -17.02 1.30
N PHE A 259 17.43 -18.20 1.70
CA PHE A 259 16.70 -19.02 2.66
C PHE A 259 16.65 -18.39 4.07
N ARG A 260 17.64 -17.56 4.47
CA ARG A 260 17.53 -16.71 5.68
C ARG A 260 16.37 -15.72 5.66
N ASP A 261 15.88 -15.35 4.47
CA ASP A 261 14.75 -14.42 4.30
C ASP A 261 13.39 -15.11 4.53
N LEU A 262 13.38 -16.43 4.78
CA LEU A 262 12.21 -17.29 4.97
C LEU A 262 12.25 -17.95 6.36
N MET A 263 11.50 -17.40 7.31
CA MET A 263 11.29 -18.03 8.62
C MET A 263 9.96 -18.80 8.62
N LEU A 264 10.00 -20.11 8.86
CA LEU A 264 8.81 -20.96 8.98
C LEU A 264 8.48 -21.18 10.46
N THR A 265 7.21 -21.02 10.84
CA THR A 265 6.81 -21.10 12.25
C THR A 265 5.43 -21.73 12.39
N LEU A 266 5.30 -22.71 13.29
CA LEU A 266 4.02 -23.25 13.74
C LEU A 266 3.51 -22.38 14.89
N ILE A 267 2.32 -21.81 14.78
CA ILE A 267 1.69 -20.97 15.82
C ILE A 267 0.51 -21.73 16.43
N ARG A 268 0.45 -21.81 17.76
CA ARG A 268 -0.63 -22.46 18.50
C ARG A 268 -1.95 -21.73 18.24
N ASP A 269 -2.99 -22.45 17.79
CA ASP A 269 -4.30 -21.83 17.58
C ASP A 269 -4.94 -21.50 18.94
N PRO A 270 -5.38 -20.26 19.19
CA PRO A 270 -5.91 -19.85 20.49
C PRO A 270 -7.21 -20.58 20.88
N ASN A 271 -7.87 -21.26 19.94
CA ASN A 271 -9.07 -22.06 20.18
C ASN A 271 -8.76 -23.54 20.50
N GLY A 272 -7.51 -23.87 20.88
CA GLY A 272 -7.09 -25.23 21.21
C GLY A 272 -6.99 -26.20 20.02
N ARG A 273 -7.00 -25.67 18.79
CA ARG A 273 -6.91 -26.47 17.55
C ARG A 273 -5.44 -26.79 17.21
N ARG A 274 -5.24 -27.68 16.22
CA ARG A 274 -3.91 -27.94 15.62
C ARG A 274 -3.22 -26.60 15.26
N PRO A 275 -1.89 -26.47 15.46
CA PRO A 275 -1.18 -25.24 15.15
C PRO A 275 -1.20 -24.96 13.65
N ARG A 276 -1.10 -23.68 13.28
CA ARG A 276 -1.07 -23.25 11.87
C ARG A 276 0.36 -22.91 11.46
N LEU A 277 0.75 -23.31 10.26
CA LEU A 277 2.01 -22.89 9.68
C LEU A 277 1.91 -21.43 9.20
N PHE A 278 2.99 -20.68 9.42
CA PHE A 278 3.21 -19.35 8.90
C PHE A 278 4.55 -19.32 8.16
N ILE A 279 4.57 -18.68 6.99
CA ILE A 279 5.79 -18.27 6.29
C ILE A 279 5.98 -16.78 6.53
N TYR A 280 7.06 -16.39 7.18
CA TYR A 280 7.48 -15.00 7.32
C TYR A 280 8.53 -14.69 6.25
N LEU A 281 8.16 -13.82 5.29
CA LEU A 281 9.03 -13.40 4.18
C LEU A 281 9.66 -12.03 4.47
N ARG A 282 10.99 -11.93 4.41
CA ARG A 282 11.77 -10.68 4.57
C ARG A 282 12.59 -10.34 3.32
N PRO A 283 11.99 -9.75 2.27
CA PRO A 283 12.73 -9.44 1.05
C PRO A 283 13.65 -8.24 1.27
N GLU A 284 14.93 -8.49 1.61
CA GLU A 284 15.93 -7.45 1.89
C GLU A 284 16.23 -6.57 0.65
N PHE A 285 16.46 -7.22 -0.50
CA PHE A 285 16.97 -6.63 -1.76
C PHE A 285 15.99 -5.68 -2.46
N THR A 286 15.75 -4.55 -1.81
CA THR A 286 14.76 -3.54 -2.20
C THR A 286 15.43 -2.22 -2.56
N LYS A 287 14.73 -1.07 -2.52
CA LYS A 287 15.29 0.21 -2.98
C LYS A 287 16.05 0.94 -1.86
N THR A 288 17.26 0.46 -1.60
CA THR A 288 18.35 1.23 -0.99
C THR A 288 18.78 2.32 -2.00
N PHE A 289 18.38 3.55 -1.72
CA PHE A 289 18.85 4.75 -2.45
C PHE A 289 19.53 5.75 -1.50
N LEU A 290 19.28 5.60 -0.20
CA LEU A 290 19.75 6.40 0.93
C LEU A 290 19.81 5.44 2.11
N GLY A 291 21.03 5.02 2.48
CA GLY A 291 21.27 4.10 3.59
C GLY A 291 20.62 2.71 3.49
N GLU A 292 20.77 1.98 4.59
CA GLU A 292 20.02 0.76 4.90
C GLU A 292 18.55 1.07 5.21
N LYS A 293 17.70 0.03 5.21
CA LYS A 293 16.27 0.14 5.51
C LYS A 293 15.79 -1.10 6.21
N GLU A 294 14.96 -0.91 7.23
CA GLU A 294 14.21 -2.00 7.86
C GLU A 294 13.47 -2.84 6.80
N SER A 295 13.62 -4.16 6.89
CA SER A 295 13.02 -5.08 5.93
C SER A 295 11.58 -5.40 6.33
N ASN A 296 10.64 -5.15 5.42
CA ASN A 296 9.22 -5.50 5.63
C ASN A 296 9.09 -7.01 5.85
N THR A 297 8.74 -7.44 7.05
CA THR A 297 8.38 -8.84 7.30
C THR A 297 6.91 -9.04 6.92
N PHE A 298 6.64 -9.89 5.92
CA PHE A 298 5.29 -10.29 5.53
C PHE A 298 4.93 -11.64 6.18
N PRO A 299 4.02 -11.69 7.16
CA PRO A 299 3.46 -12.95 7.66
C PRO A 299 2.43 -13.50 6.66
N ILE A 300 2.65 -14.70 6.16
CA ILE A 300 1.75 -15.42 5.25
C ILE A 300 1.22 -16.65 6.01
N PRO A 301 -0.01 -16.61 6.55
CA PRO A 301 -0.61 -17.74 7.26
C PRO A 301 -1.08 -18.84 6.31
N GLU A 302 -1.07 -20.10 6.76
CA GLU A 302 -1.68 -21.19 6.03
C GLU A 302 -3.22 -21.08 6.03
N ILE A 303 -3.79 -20.87 4.84
CA ILE A 303 -5.24 -20.99 4.60
C ILE A 303 -5.55 -22.49 4.56
N ILE A 304 -6.30 -22.97 5.56
CA ILE A 304 -6.63 -24.40 5.70
C ILE A 304 -7.66 -24.83 4.64
N PHE A 305 -8.89 -24.30 4.67
CA PHE A 305 -9.93 -24.68 3.71
C PHE A 305 -9.85 -23.86 2.42
N ASP A 306 -8.72 -23.95 1.72
CA ASP A 306 -8.51 -23.29 0.42
C ASP A 306 -9.25 -24.07 -0.69
N PRO A 307 -10.12 -23.45 -1.51
CA PRO A 307 -10.77 -24.11 -2.64
C PRO A 307 -9.77 -24.73 -3.63
N THR A 308 -8.55 -24.21 -3.78
CA THR A 308 -7.52 -24.86 -4.62
C THR A 308 -6.10 -24.68 -4.09
N LEU A 309 -5.36 -25.78 -4.00
CA LEU A 309 -3.94 -25.72 -3.61
C LEU A 309 -3.07 -25.03 -4.68
N ALA A 310 -3.59 -24.76 -5.88
CA ALA A 310 -2.90 -24.01 -6.94
C ALA A 310 -2.53 -22.56 -6.55
N LEU A 311 -3.13 -22.01 -5.49
CA LEU A 311 -2.77 -20.71 -4.92
C LEU A 311 -1.96 -20.79 -3.61
N SER A 312 -1.72 -21.99 -3.06
CA SER A 312 -1.11 -22.15 -1.73
C SER A 312 0.43 -22.04 -1.77
N PRO A 313 1.04 -20.94 -1.29
CA PRO A 313 2.50 -20.81 -1.24
C PRO A 313 3.15 -21.83 -0.30
N HIS A 314 2.39 -22.37 0.65
CA HIS A 314 2.84 -23.41 1.57
C HIS A 314 3.14 -24.72 0.83
N VAL A 315 2.24 -25.17 -0.05
CA VAL A 315 2.44 -26.41 -0.82
C VAL A 315 3.70 -26.33 -1.68
N PHE A 316 3.89 -25.25 -2.44
CA PHE A 316 5.05 -25.12 -3.33
C PHE A 316 6.36 -24.83 -2.58
N LEU A 317 6.35 -24.06 -1.47
CA LEU A 317 7.56 -23.89 -0.65
C LEU A 317 7.95 -25.17 0.08
N LEU A 318 7.00 -25.88 0.70
CA LEU A 318 7.28 -27.12 1.40
C LEU A 318 7.78 -28.21 0.44
N THR A 319 7.21 -28.29 -0.76
CA THR A 319 7.76 -29.11 -1.86
C THR A 319 9.24 -28.81 -2.10
N MET A 320 9.61 -27.52 -2.23
CA MET A 320 11.00 -27.12 -2.46
C MET A 320 11.91 -27.47 -1.29
N LEU A 321 11.50 -27.15 -0.05
CA LEU A 321 12.27 -27.38 1.17
C LEU A 321 12.47 -28.88 1.46
N LEU A 322 11.42 -29.70 1.33
CA LEU A 322 11.50 -31.14 1.56
C LEU A 322 12.34 -31.82 0.47
N ARG A 323 12.18 -31.42 -0.80
CA ARG A 323 12.98 -31.96 -1.92
C ARG A 323 14.48 -31.73 -1.75
N ILE A 324 14.91 -30.57 -1.23
CA ILE A 324 16.34 -30.31 -0.94
C ILE A 324 16.77 -30.74 0.48
N ARG A 325 15.86 -31.34 1.27
CA ARG A 325 16.08 -31.68 2.68
C ARG A 325 16.60 -30.48 3.50
N ALA A 326 15.90 -29.36 3.40
CA ALA A 326 16.30 -28.05 3.93
C ALA A 326 16.27 -27.94 5.46
N PHE A 327 15.46 -28.76 6.14
CA PHE A 327 15.28 -28.68 7.58
C PHE A 327 16.50 -29.21 8.35
N LYS A 328 16.81 -28.58 9.49
CA LYS A 328 17.92 -28.95 10.35
C LYS A 328 17.59 -30.22 11.15
N ASN A 329 18.55 -31.15 11.24
CA ASN A 329 18.41 -32.34 12.08
C ASN A 329 18.34 -31.90 13.55
N MET A 330 17.31 -32.33 14.30
CA MET A 330 17.07 -31.84 15.66
C MET A 330 17.78 -32.65 16.76
N SER A 331 18.44 -33.75 16.40
CA SER A 331 19.43 -34.49 17.20
C SER A 331 20.29 -35.35 16.26
N GLN A 332 21.40 -35.92 16.74
CA GLN A 332 22.20 -36.90 15.98
C GLN A 332 21.40 -38.18 15.70
N ASP A 333 20.65 -38.68 16.70
CA ASP A 333 19.76 -39.85 16.59
C ASP A 333 18.27 -39.48 16.39
N GLY A 334 17.99 -38.19 16.15
CA GLY A 334 16.61 -37.66 16.12
C GLY A 334 15.88 -37.90 14.80
N PRO A 335 14.54 -38.00 14.80
CA PRO A 335 13.76 -38.12 13.57
C PRO A 335 13.90 -36.86 12.70
N ILE A 336 14.46 -37.03 11.50
CA ILE A 336 14.61 -35.97 10.50
C ILE A 336 13.23 -35.59 9.95
N LEU A 337 13.01 -34.28 9.72
CA LEU A 337 11.83 -33.74 9.04
C LEU A 337 12.03 -33.83 7.52
N ASP A 338 11.77 -35.03 6.98
CA ASP A 338 12.02 -35.44 5.59
C ASP A 338 10.76 -35.54 4.71
N GLY A 339 9.56 -35.63 5.31
CA GLY A 339 8.27 -35.73 4.62
C GLY A 339 7.15 -34.86 5.26
N PRO A 340 6.11 -34.51 4.50
CA PRO A 340 5.03 -33.63 4.96
C PRO A 340 4.12 -34.26 6.01
N GLU A 341 4.07 -35.60 6.11
CA GLU A 341 3.30 -36.33 7.13
C GLU A 341 3.84 -35.99 8.52
N LYS A 342 5.17 -36.03 8.67
CA LYS A 342 5.85 -35.62 9.90
C LYS A 342 5.55 -34.17 10.22
N LEU A 343 5.63 -33.26 9.24
CA LEU A 343 5.34 -31.84 9.42
C LEU A 343 3.93 -31.59 9.98
N TYR A 344 2.88 -32.13 9.36
CA TYR A 344 1.50 -31.94 9.78
C TYR A 344 1.09 -32.78 11.02
N SER A 345 1.96 -33.72 11.45
CA SER A 345 1.85 -34.38 12.75
C SER A 345 2.27 -33.49 13.92
N LEU A 346 3.16 -32.51 13.70
CA LEU A 346 3.77 -31.69 14.75
C LEU A 346 2.75 -30.93 15.61
N ARG A 347 3.17 -30.62 16.83
CA ARG A 347 2.50 -29.71 17.76
C ARG A 347 3.51 -28.67 18.24
N VAL A 348 3.01 -27.51 18.64
CA VAL A 348 3.78 -26.57 19.46
C VAL A 348 3.83 -27.15 20.88
N LEU A 349 5.00 -27.20 21.50
CA LEU A 349 5.16 -27.76 22.86
C LEU A 349 4.36 -26.95 23.90
N ASP A 350 3.95 -27.58 24.99
CA ASP A 350 3.19 -26.90 26.04
C ASP A 350 4.05 -25.87 26.81
N GLY A 351 3.40 -24.78 27.20
CA GLY A 351 4.06 -23.52 27.58
C GLY A 351 4.45 -22.63 26.39
N LEU A 352 4.64 -23.17 25.18
CA LEU A 352 4.98 -22.37 23.99
C LEU A 352 3.74 -21.93 23.19
N GLY A 353 3.76 -20.66 22.76
CA GLY A 353 2.78 -20.10 21.81
C GLY A 353 3.14 -20.32 20.33
N GLN A 354 4.42 -20.55 20.04
CA GLN A 354 4.92 -20.82 18.69
C GLN A 354 6.15 -21.74 18.71
N GLN A 355 6.42 -22.43 17.60
CA GLN A 355 7.59 -23.27 17.38
C GLN A 355 8.19 -22.95 16.01
N GLU A 356 9.46 -22.51 15.96
CA GLU A 356 10.15 -22.23 14.71
C GLU A 356 10.68 -23.52 14.06
N LEU A 357 10.59 -23.63 12.74
CA LEU A 357 11.10 -24.77 11.96
C LEU A 357 12.43 -24.37 11.32
N LYS A 358 13.54 -24.65 12.01
CA LYS A 358 14.89 -24.24 11.57
C LYS A 358 15.30 -24.96 10.28
N LEU A 359 15.78 -24.16 9.33
CA LEU A 359 16.54 -24.64 8.18
C LEU A 359 18.00 -24.91 8.59
N LYS A 360 18.72 -25.71 7.80
CA LYS A 360 20.16 -25.93 7.98
C LYS A 360 20.95 -24.67 7.68
N ASP A 361 22.08 -24.50 8.36
CA ASP A 361 22.88 -23.28 8.30
C ASP A 361 23.67 -23.14 6.99
N ASP A 362 23.94 -24.26 6.30
CA ASP A 362 24.66 -24.34 5.02
C ASP A 362 23.90 -23.69 3.85
N ILE A 363 22.57 -23.84 3.82
CA ILE A 363 21.71 -23.29 2.77
C ILE A 363 21.16 -21.89 3.07
N LEU A 364 21.37 -21.32 4.26
CA LEU A 364 20.76 -20.02 4.63
C LEU A 364 21.14 -18.89 3.67
N ASP A 365 22.38 -18.92 3.19
CA ASP A 365 22.97 -17.94 2.28
C ASP A 365 22.65 -18.21 0.80
N ASP A 366 21.98 -19.30 0.47
CA ASP A 366 21.68 -19.73 -0.90
C ASP A 366 20.37 -19.15 -1.46
N TYR A 367 20.19 -19.15 -2.79
CA TYR A 367 19.01 -18.57 -3.44
C TYR A 367 17.79 -19.49 -3.40
N VAL A 368 16.66 -18.94 -2.94
CA VAL A 368 15.34 -19.62 -3.01
C VAL A 368 14.92 -19.83 -4.47
N PHE A 369 15.14 -18.82 -5.31
CA PHE A 369 14.88 -18.90 -6.76
C PHE A 369 16.18 -19.15 -7.52
N CYS A 370 16.46 -20.42 -7.78
CA CYS A 370 17.72 -20.96 -8.25
C CYS A 370 17.61 -21.61 -9.65
N GLN A 371 18.75 -21.99 -10.23
CA GLN A 371 18.83 -22.76 -11.47
C GLN A 371 18.92 -24.27 -11.16
N ALA A 372 18.50 -25.10 -12.10
CA ALA A 372 18.76 -26.53 -12.08
C ALA A 372 19.63 -26.88 -13.31
N LEU A 373 20.80 -27.45 -13.06
CA LEU A 373 21.80 -27.79 -14.07
C LEU A 373 21.61 -29.24 -14.50
N ARG A 374 21.79 -29.50 -15.79
CA ARG A 374 21.74 -30.84 -16.36
C ARG A 374 23.07 -31.54 -16.10
N GLU A 375 23.03 -32.69 -15.45
CA GLU A 375 24.16 -33.56 -15.16
C GLU A 375 23.92 -34.94 -15.82
N PRO A 376 24.90 -35.87 -15.87
CA PRO A 376 24.72 -37.14 -16.60
C PRO A 376 23.55 -37.97 -16.10
N ASP A 377 23.35 -38.00 -14.77
CA ASP A 377 22.37 -38.85 -14.09
C ASP A 377 21.04 -38.13 -13.79
N GLY A 378 20.85 -36.89 -14.27
CA GLY A 378 19.62 -36.12 -14.09
C GLY A 378 19.82 -34.61 -13.99
N PHE A 379 19.22 -33.98 -12.98
CA PHE A 379 19.34 -32.55 -12.72
C PHE A 379 19.79 -32.26 -11.28
N ARG A 380 20.85 -31.46 -11.12
CA ARG A 380 21.24 -30.90 -9.82
C ARG A 380 20.64 -29.52 -9.65
N ILE A 381 20.00 -29.30 -8.50
CA ILE A 381 19.54 -27.97 -8.09
C ILE A 381 20.77 -27.17 -7.64
N ALA A 382 21.08 -26.10 -8.36
CA ALA A 382 22.23 -25.22 -8.12
C ALA A 382 21.76 -23.99 -7.33
N LEU A 383 21.58 -24.19 -6.03
CA LEU A 383 21.12 -23.18 -5.06
C LEU A 383 22.03 -21.93 -5.03
N ASP A 384 23.31 -22.12 -5.37
CA ASP A 384 24.32 -21.09 -5.58
C ASP A 384 23.99 -20.11 -6.73
N GLN A 385 23.15 -20.53 -7.69
CA GLN A 385 22.94 -19.81 -8.95
C GLN A 385 21.53 -19.24 -9.08
N LYS A 386 21.40 -17.93 -8.83
CA LYS A 386 20.16 -17.16 -9.00
C LYS A 386 19.48 -17.39 -10.36
N LEU A 387 18.16 -17.58 -10.32
CA LEU A 387 17.28 -17.67 -11.49
C LEU A 387 17.20 -16.32 -12.23
N THR A 388 17.37 -16.32 -13.55
CA THR A 388 17.47 -15.05 -14.30
C THR A 388 16.11 -14.38 -14.57
N ASP A 389 16.06 -13.06 -14.38
CA ASP A 389 14.94 -12.18 -14.78
C ASP A 389 14.66 -12.23 -16.31
N GLY A 390 15.63 -12.67 -17.12
CA GLY A 390 15.42 -13.05 -18.52
C GLY A 390 14.54 -14.31 -18.68
N TRP A 391 14.86 -15.38 -17.95
CA TRP A 391 14.11 -16.63 -17.92
C TRP A 391 12.69 -16.42 -17.40
N LEU A 392 12.54 -15.75 -16.25
CA LEU A 392 11.24 -15.49 -15.61
C LEU A 392 10.28 -14.77 -16.54
N ARG A 393 10.71 -13.65 -17.15
CA ARG A 393 9.87 -12.88 -18.08
C ARG A 393 9.55 -13.65 -19.36
N TYR A 394 10.43 -14.53 -19.82
CA TYR A 394 10.16 -15.39 -20.97
C TYR A 394 9.09 -16.44 -20.63
N ARG A 395 9.20 -17.10 -19.48
CA ARG A 395 8.25 -18.12 -19.00
C ARG A 395 6.88 -17.53 -18.71
N MET A 396 6.79 -16.43 -17.94
CA MET A 396 5.50 -15.76 -17.71
C MET A 396 4.84 -15.27 -19.01
N LYS A 397 5.62 -14.72 -19.96
CA LYS A 397 5.09 -14.36 -21.29
C LYS A 397 4.56 -15.58 -22.04
N ARG A 398 5.25 -16.73 -21.98
CA ARG A 398 4.84 -17.95 -22.67
C ARG A 398 3.57 -18.54 -22.06
N ALA A 399 3.52 -18.67 -20.74
CA ALA A 399 2.33 -19.10 -20.02
C ALA A 399 1.11 -18.23 -20.41
N GLY A 400 1.23 -16.91 -20.31
CA GLY A 400 0.11 -16.01 -20.60
C GLY A 400 -0.34 -15.97 -22.06
N LEU A 401 0.50 -16.43 -23.00
CA LEU A 401 0.07 -16.64 -24.39
C LEU A 401 -0.75 -17.94 -24.55
N ILE A 402 -0.43 -18.98 -23.78
CA ILE A 402 -1.14 -20.26 -23.74
C ILE A 402 -2.47 -20.11 -22.97
N THR A 403 -2.49 -19.34 -21.88
CA THR A 403 -3.72 -18.85 -21.21
C THR A 403 -4.56 -17.91 -22.10
N GLY A 404 -4.12 -17.59 -23.33
CA GLY A 404 -4.87 -16.76 -24.27
C GLY A 404 -4.81 -15.25 -24.02
N PHE A 405 -4.43 -14.77 -22.83
CA PHE A 405 -4.44 -13.35 -22.44
C PHE A 405 -3.99 -12.38 -23.54
N ALA A 406 -4.83 -11.41 -23.92
CA ALA A 406 -4.51 -10.45 -24.97
C ALA A 406 -3.20 -9.68 -24.69
N GLU A 407 -2.99 -9.28 -23.43
CA GLU A 407 -1.82 -8.54 -22.97
C GLU A 407 -0.67 -9.43 -22.46
N VAL A 408 0.55 -8.88 -22.52
CA VAL A 408 1.77 -9.64 -22.22
C VAL A 408 1.96 -9.78 -20.71
N ALA A 409 1.57 -10.94 -20.16
CA ALA A 409 1.80 -11.34 -18.77
C ALA A 409 3.27 -11.17 -18.33
N ARG A 410 3.47 -10.55 -17.16
CA ARG A 410 4.75 -10.09 -16.61
C ARG A 410 4.73 -10.12 -15.09
N PRO A 411 5.89 -10.21 -14.42
CA PRO A 411 5.99 -10.08 -12.96
C PRO A 411 5.38 -8.78 -12.40
N TYR A 412 5.39 -7.68 -13.16
CA TYR A 412 4.77 -6.42 -12.74
C TYR A 412 3.23 -6.43 -12.78
N CYS A 413 2.59 -7.32 -13.55
CA CYS A 413 1.12 -7.42 -13.61
C CYS A 413 0.55 -7.95 -12.29
N LEU A 414 1.27 -8.89 -11.65
CA LEU A 414 1.02 -9.38 -10.28
C LEU A 414 1.10 -8.22 -9.27
N ARG A 415 2.21 -7.47 -9.30
CA ARG A 415 2.40 -6.31 -8.40
C ARG A 415 1.37 -5.19 -8.64
N TYR A 416 0.82 -5.04 -9.85
CA TYR A 416 -0.31 -4.14 -10.10
C TYR A 416 -1.62 -4.66 -9.49
N GLY A 417 -1.85 -5.98 -9.50
CA GLY A 417 -2.98 -6.62 -8.80
C GLY A 417 -2.88 -6.45 -7.29
N ALA A 418 -1.74 -6.84 -6.70
CA ALA A 418 -1.46 -6.70 -5.28
C ALA A 418 -1.68 -5.27 -4.76
N ALA A 419 -1.10 -4.27 -5.44
CA ALA A 419 -1.23 -2.88 -5.04
C ALA A 419 -2.67 -2.37 -5.06
N LYS A 420 -3.52 -2.87 -5.97
CA LYS A 420 -4.96 -2.53 -5.99
C LYS A 420 -5.76 -3.30 -4.94
N ALA A 421 -5.46 -4.58 -4.73
CA ALA A 421 -6.06 -5.36 -3.65
C ALA A 421 -5.78 -4.73 -2.27
N PHE A 422 -4.59 -4.16 -2.07
CA PHE A 422 -4.27 -3.36 -0.88
C PHE A 422 -5.01 -2.02 -0.84
N ASN A 423 -5.20 -1.35 -1.97
CA ASN A 423 -5.95 -0.07 -2.04
C ASN A 423 -7.46 -0.24 -1.76
N ASP A 424 -8.02 -1.37 -2.17
CA ASP A 424 -9.47 -1.62 -2.14
C ASP A 424 -9.90 -2.36 -0.85
N SER A 425 -8.96 -2.68 0.04
CA SER A 425 -9.18 -3.32 1.34
C SER A 425 -9.46 -2.29 2.44
N PRO A 426 -10.46 -2.51 3.32
CA PRO A 426 -10.70 -1.62 4.47
C PRO A 426 -9.59 -1.71 5.54
N ASP A 427 -8.84 -2.81 5.58
CA ASP A 427 -7.84 -3.10 6.62
C ASP A 427 -6.47 -2.46 6.34
N VAL A 428 -6.31 -1.77 5.20
CA VAL A 428 -5.03 -1.23 4.75
C VAL A 428 -5.13 0.27 4.49
N SER A 429 -4.52 1.07 5.37
CA SER A 429 -4.44 2.52 5.19
C SER A 429 -3.46 2.90 4.06
N ASN A 430 -3.53 4.15 3.58
CA ASN A 430 -2.56 4.67 2.61
C ASN A 430 -1.11 4.57 3.11
N GLU A 431 -0.90 4.78 4.41
CA GLU A 431 0.40 4.73 5.08
C GLU A 431 0.91 3.28 5.10
N LEU A 432 0.07 2.33 5.53
CA LEU A 432 0.41 0.91 5.53
C LEU A 432 0.66 0.38 4.10
N GLN A 433 -0.13 0.80 3.12
CA GLN A 433 0.11 0.49 1.70
C GLN A 433 1.47 1.03 1.23
N ASN A 434 1.83 2.27 1.60
CA ASN A 434 3.12 2.86 1.27
C ASN A 434 4.29 2.13 1.95
N VAL A 435 4.13 1.68 3.20
CA VAL A 435 5.10 0.79 3.88
C VAL A 435 5.24 -0.53 3.12
N MET A 436 4.17 -1.30 2.97
CA MET A 436 4.17 -2.62 2.30
C MET A 436 4.78 -2.55 0.89
N LEU A 437 4.38 -1.57 0.08
CA LEU A 437 4.88 -1.39 -1.29
C LEU A 437 6.24 -0.69 -1.35
N GLN A 438 6.75 -0.16 -0.23
CA GLN A 438 7.95 0.67 -0.08
C GLN A 438 7.97 1.86 -1.05
N HIS A 439 6.98 2.74 -0.88
CA HIS A 439 6.81 4.02 -1.56
C HIS A 439 6.95 5.15 -0.54
N ALA A 440 7.65 6.23 -0.89
CA ALA A 440 7.81 7.38 0.00
C ALA A 440 6.58 8.30 0.03
N SER A 441 5.60 8.10 -0.86
CA SER A 441 4.34 8.84 -0.89
C SER A 441 3.30 8.18 -1.81
N ILE A 442 2.02 8.38 -1.48
CA ILE A 442 0.86 7.89 -2.23
C ILE A 442 0.83 8.40 -3.69
N ASN A 443 1.49 9.52 -4.00
CA ASN A 443 1.68 9.98 -5.38
C ASN A 443 2.40 8.95 -6.25
N THR A 444 3.24 8.10 -5.65
CA THR A 444 3.87 6.94 -6.31
C THR A 444 2.83 5.88 -6.68
N PHE A 445 1.89 5.57 -5.77
CA PHE A 445 0.77 4.68 -6.04
C PHE A 445 -0.12 5.22 -7.18
N VAL A 446 -0.59 6.46 -7.07
CA VAL A 446 -1.48 7.09 -8.06
C VAL A 446 -0.84 7.09 -9.46
N ARG A 447 0.39 7.58 -9.58
CA ARG A 447 1.09 7.70 -10.89
C ARG A 447 1.46 6.35 -11.50
N HIS A 448 1.72 5.32 -10.70
CA HIS A 448 2.27 4.04 -11.20
C HIS A 448 1.31 2.86 -11.20
N TYR A 449 0.26 2.85 -10.37
CA TYR A 449 -0.59 1.69 -10.09
C TYR A 449 -2.08 1.98 -10.31
N SER A 450 -2.59 3.14 -9.86
CA SER A 450 -3.96 3.60 -10.13
C SER A 450 -4.12 4.22 -11.53
N VAL A 451 -3.73 3.47 -12.57
CA VAL A 451 -3.78 3.94 -13.97
C VAL A 451 -4.90 3.24 -14.72
N GLY A 452 -6.06 3.90 -14.73
CA GLY A 452 -7.31 3.46 -15.36
C GLY A 452 -8.50 3.77 -14.47
N ILE A 453 -9.69 3.87 -15.06
CA ILE A 453 -10.94 3.95 -14.30
C ILE A 453 -11.40 2.51 -14.07
N HIS A 454 -11.26 2.04 -12.82
CA HIS A 454 -11.63 0.68 -12.40
C HIS A 454 -12.92 0.65 -11.56
N VAL A 455 -13.49 1.82 -11.27
CA VAL A 455 -14.74 1.99 -10.54
C VAL A 455 -15.93 2.11 -11.50
N ASP A 456 -17.09 1.66 -11.06
CA ASP A 456 -18.36 1.82 -11.77
C ASP A 456 -18.82 3.29 -11.69
N ALA A 457 -18.26 4.14 -12.56
CA ALA A 457 -18.56 5.56 -12.61
C ALA A 457 -20.05 5.83 -12.91
N GLN A 458 -20.72 4.96 -13.66
CA GLN A 458 -22.13 5.09 -13.97
C GLN A 458 -23.02 4.80 -12.75
N ALA A 459 -22.71 3.76 -11.97
CA ALA A 459 -23.41 3.50 -10.72
C ALA A 459 -23.17 4.61 -9.69
N ILE A 460 -21.93 5.10 -9.56
CA ILE A 460 -21.58 6.23 -8.67
C ILE A 460 -22.41 7.48 -9.02
N VAL A 461 -22.44 7.88 -10.30
CA VAL A 461 -23.20 9.05 -10.77
C VAL A 461 -24.72 8.87 -10.63
N ARG A 462 -25.23 7.63 -10.67
CA ARG A 462 -26.66 7.32 -10.54
C ARG A 462 -27.09 6.90 -9.12
N GLY A 463 -26.19 6.89 -8.14
CA GLY A 463 -26.48 6.40 -6.78
C GLY A 463 -26.83 4.91 -6.68
N MET A 464 -26.45 4.10 -7.69
CA MET A 464 -26.72 2.66 -7.76
C MET A 464 -25.61 1.85 -7.07
N PRO A 465 -25.87 0.61 -6.63
CA PRO A 465 -24.81 -0.30 -6.19
C PRO A 465 -23.81 -0.58 -7.33
N ALA A 466 -22.55 -0.21 -7.12
CA ALA A 466 -21.48 -0.40 -8.09
C ALA A 466 -21.21 -1.88 -8.37
N GLN A 467 -21.15 -2.26 -9.65
CA GLN A 467 -20.92 -3.64 -10.10
C GLN A 467 -19.44 -4.03 -9.99
N LYS A 468 -18.91 -4.05 -8.76
CA LYS A 468 -17.47 -4.21 -8.45
C LYS A 468 -16.83 -5.41 -9.13
N GLU A 469 -17.46 -6.58 -9.08
CA GLU A 469 -16.93 -7.82 -9.66
C GLU A 469 -16.88 -7.73 -11.19
N LEU A 470 -17.95 -7.22 -11.82
CA LEU A 470 -17.97 -6.99 -13.26
C LEU A 470 -16.90 -5.97 -13.68
N MET A 471 -16.73 -4.86 -12.94
CA MET A 471 -15.69 -3.86 -13.24
C MET A 471 -14.27 -4.38 -13.01
N ARG A 472 -14.07 -5.24 -12.01
CA ARG A 472 -12.80 -5.96 -11.77
C ARG A 472 -12.51 -6.90 -12.93
N PHE A 473 -13.44 -7.78 -13.30
CA PHE A 473 -13.31 -8.67 -14.45
C PHE A 473 -13.11 -7.88 -15.75
N ALA A 474 -13.97 -6.91 -16.06
CA ALA A 474 -13.90 -6.05 -17.24
C ALA A 474 -12.65 -5.15 -17.30
N SER A 475 -11.81 -5.13 -16.27
CA SER A 475 -10.49 -4.48 -16.27
C SER A 475 -9.30 -5.41 -15.91
N SER A 476 -9.56 -6.71 -15.76
CA SER A 476 -8.60 -7.80 -15.52
C SER A 476 -7.78 -8.18 -16.76
N MET A 477 -6.99 -9.24 -16.65
CA MET A 477 -6.46 -9.97 -17.80
C MET A 477 -7.42 -11.08 -18.30
N SER A 478 -8.21 -11.70 -17.44
CA SER A 478 -9.10 -12.83 -17.76
C SER A 478 -10.21 -12.50 -18.75
N ARG A 479 -10.69 -11.26 -18.80
CA ARG A 479 -11.59 -10.74 -19.86
C ARG A 479 -11.09 -10.89 -21.30
N SER A 480 -9.84 -11.33 -21.47
CA SER A 480 -9.15 -11.46 -22.73
C SER A 480 -8.52 -12.85 -22.94
N ILE A 481 -8.99 -13.84 -22.18
CA ILE A 481 -8.73 -15.26 -22.42
C ILE A 481 -9.57 -15.69 -23.64
N ASP A 482 -8.91 -16.28 -24.62
CA ASP A 482 -9.55 -17.04 -25.70
C ASP A 482 -8.59 -18.17 -26.10
N PRO A 483 -8.92 -19.45 -25.80
CA PRO A 483 -8.07 -20.60 -26.13
C PRO A 483 -7.79 -20.76 -27.63
N ARG A 484 -8.67 -20.25 -28.51
CA ARG A 484 -8.53 -20.36 -29.97
C ARG A 484 -7.51 -19.37 -30.55
N ARG A 485 -7.01 -18.43 -29.73
CA ARG A 485 -6.19 -17.30 -30.18
C ARG A 485 -4.81 -17.75 -30.73
N PRO A 486 -4.45 -17.40 -31.99
CA PRO A 486 -3.25 -17.90 -32.65
C PRO A 486 -1.96 -17.26 -32.12
N TRP A 487 -1.40 -17.82 -31.04
CA TRP A 487 -0.13 -17.38 -30.44
C TRP A 487 1.12 -18.03 -31.07
N ARG A 488 0.95 -19.09 -31.87
CA ARG A 488 1.99 -19.80 -32.64
C ARG A 488 1.76 -19.69 -34.15
N LEU A 489 2.59 -20.40 -34.92
CA LEU A 489 2.36 -20.67 -36.35
C LEU A 489 2.31 -22.19 -36.51
N ASP A 490 1.32 -22.67 -37.25
CA ASP A 490 1.07 -24.12 -37.43
C ASP A 490 2.00 -24.72 -38.47
N ASP A 491 2.26 -23.98 -39.55
CA ASP A 491 3.48 -24.13 -40.35
C ASP A 491 4.50 -23.02 -40.05
N SER A 492 5.75 -23.43 -39.82
CA SER A 492 6.90 -22.54 -39.69
C SER A 492 7.88 -22.65 -40.86
N SER A 493 7.62 -23.51 -41.84
CA SER A 493 8.44 -23.67 -43.04
C SER A 493 8.41 -22.41 -43.91
N CYS A 494 7.25 -21.74 -44.01
CA CYS A 494 7.05 -20.47 -44.72
C CYS A 494 8.03 -19.33 -44.34
N ILE A 495 8.67 -19.40 -43.17
CA ILE A 495 9.71 -18.45 -42.75
C ILE A 495 10.97 -18.59 -43.63
N ASN A 496 11.24 -19.77 -44.18
CA ASN A 496 12.37 -20.04 -45.06
C ASN A 496 12.21 -19.38 -46.44
N ASP A 497 10.97 -19.09 -46.85
CA ASP A 497 10.65 -18.54 -48.17
C ASP A 497 10.79 -17.02 -48.25
N VAL A 498 10.90 -16.34 -47.11
CA VAL A 498 11.08 -14.89 -47.04
C VAL A 498 12.41 -14.50 -47.73
N PRO A 499 12.44 -13.55 -48.68
CA PRO A 499 13.66 -13.19 -49.42
C PRO A 499 14.85 -12.77 -48.54
N SER A 500 14.60 -12.07 -47.43
CA SER A 500 15.63 -11.68 -46.45
C SER A 500 16.18 -12.86 -45.62
N VAL A 501 15.49 -13.99 -45.62
CA VAL A 501 15.92 -15.25 -44.99
C VAL A 501 16.72 -16.08 -45.98
N ARG A 502 16.23 -16.28 -47.21
CA ARG A 502 16.96 -16.99 -48.29
C ARG A 502 18.35 -16.37 -48.51
N THR A 503 18.42 -15.07 -48.75
CA THR A 503 19.70 -14.33 -48.93
C THR A 503 20.67 -14.39 -47.74
N LEU A 504 20.20 -14.73 -46.52
CA LEU A 504 21.07 -15.00 -45.36
C LEU A 504 21.44 -16.49 -45.23
N GLU A 505 20.62 -17.40 -45.76
CA GLU A 505 20.90 -18.84 -45.87
C GLU A 505 22.02 -19.07 -46.92
N ASP A 506 21.90 -18.46 -48.10
CA ASP A 506 22.89 -18.50 -49.18
C ASP A 506 24.25 -17.94 -48.69
N LYS A 507 24.20 -16.79 -48.00
CA LYS A 507 25.36 -16.13 -47.41
C LYS A 507 26.01 -16.94 -46.29
N LYS A 508 25.24 -17.74 -45.56
CA LYS A 508 25.74 -18.72 -44.58
C LYS A 508 26.40 -19.90 -45.30
N GLN A 509 25.83 -20.41 -46.38
CA GLN A 509 26.41 -21.51 -47.18
C GLN A 509 27.75 -21.11 -47.81
N ALA A 510 27.80 -19.95 -48.49
CA ALA A 510 29.04 -19.42 -49.06
C ALA A 510 30.13 -19.17 -48.00
N ARG A 511 29.76 -18.70 -46.81
CA ARG A 511 30.70 -18.56 -45.69
C ARG A 511 31.11 -19.88 -45.07
N LYS A 512 30.25 -20.91 -45.11
CA LYS A 512 30.59 -22.27 -44.68
C LYS A 512 31.68 -22.83 -45.58
N GLN A 513 31.52 -22.74 -46.90
CA GLN A 513 32.54 -23.15 -47.89
C GLN A 513 33.88 -22.45 -47.62
N ILE A 514 33.89 -21.11 -47.55
CA ILE A 514 35.11 -20.32 -47.27
C ILE A 514 35.78 -20.72 -45.94
N ARG A 515 35.01 -21.09 -44.91
CA ARG A 515 35.56 -21.61 -43.65
C ARG A 515 36.14 -23.02 -43.84
N ASP A 516 35.37 -23.93 -44.42
CA ASP A 516 35.72 -25.34 -44.59
C ASP A 516 36.99 -25.49 -45.47
N ASP A 517 37.14 -24.69 -46.53
CA ASP A 517 38.35 -24.64 -47.37
C ASP A 517 39.57 -24.03 -46.65
N ARG A 518 39.36 -23.00 -45.82
CA ARG A 518 40.42 -22.42 -44.98
C ARG A 518 40.84 -23.33 -43.84
N LYS A 519 39.91 -24.15 -43.34
CA LYS A 519 40.19 -25.19 -42.36
C LYS A 519 41.08 -26.25 -42.99
N ARG A 520 40.67 -26.80 -44.15
CA ARG A 520 41.45 -27.79 -44.89
C ARG A 520 42.88 -27.31 -45.20
N THR A 521 43.03 -26.10 -45.75
CA THR A 521 44.36 -25.52 -46.07
C THR A 521 45.21 -25.18 -44.84
N TYR A 522 44.62 -25.03 -43.65
CA TYR A 522 45.35 -24.93 -42.39
C TYR A 522 45.79 -26.32 -41.88
N GLU A 523 44.91 -27.32 -41.95
CA GLU A 523 45.18 -28.70 -41.53
C GLU A 523 46.25 -29.36 -42.43
N GLU A 524 46.14 -29.23 -43.76
CA GLU A 524 47.16 -29.64 -44.73
C GLU A 524 48.53 -29.00 -44.44
N ALA A 525 48.56 -27.69 -44.18
CA ALA A 525 49.79 -26.97 -43.87
C ALA A 525 50.38 -27.33 -42.50
N ARG A 526 49.54 -27.75 -41.56
CA ARG A 526 49.94 -28.26 -40.24
C ARG A 526 50.60 -29.64 -40.39
N GLU A 527 49.92 -30.58 -41.04
CA GLU A 527 50.47 -31.92 -41.29
C GLU A 527 51.80 -31.86 -42.07
N VAL A 528 51.93 -30.96 -43.04
CA VAL A 528 53.19 -30.76 -43.79
C VAL A 528 54.30 -30.17 -42.91
N LEU A 529 53.98 -29.42 -41.85
CA LEU A 529 54.97 -28.97 -40.87
C LEU A 529 55.40 -30.12 -39.95
N GLU A 530 54.43 -30.87 -39.42
CA GLU A 530 54.65 -32.02 -38.52
C GLU A 530 55.45 -33.12 -39.22
N ARG A 531 55.05 -33.54 -40.43
CA ARG A 531 55.78 -34.52 -41.25
C ARG A 531 57.19 -34.08 -41.64
N ARG A 532 57.51 -32.78 -41.64
CA ARG A 532 58.81 -32.25 -42.08
C ARG A 532 59.81 -31.99 -40.96
N PHE A 533 59.34 -31.77 -39.73
CA PHE A 533 60.21 -31.42 -38.59
C PHE A 533 59.99 -32.25 -37.33
N GLY A 534 58.87 -32.98 -37.21
CA GLY A 534 58.45 -33.70 -36.00
C GLY A 534 58.13 -32.80 -34.82
N ASP A 535 57.56 -33.38 -33.76
CA ASP A 535 57.28 -32.69 -32.50
C ASP A 535 58.56 -32.29 -31.73
N GLY A 536 59.65 -33.03 -31.95
CA GLY A 536 60.90 -32.82 -31.21
C GLY A 536 61.57 -31.46 -31.45
N PRO A 537 62.33 -30.95 -30.46
CA PRO A 537 63.28 -29.87 -30.70
C PRO A 537 64.43 -30.39 -31.60
N PRO A 538 64.92 -29.60 -32.56
CA PRO A 538 66.00 -30.03 -33.45
C PRO A 538 67.31 -30.28 -32.67
N GLN A 539 67.97 -31.40 -32.93
CA GLN A 539 69.22 -31.77 -32.27
C GLN A 539 70.40 -30.91 -32.76
N ASN A 540 71.44 -30.78 -31.91
CA ASN A 540 72.58 -29.90 -32.16
C ASN A 540 73.49 -30.43 -33.28
N GLY A 541 73.73 -29.61 -34.31
CA GLY A 541 74.64 -29.91 -35.41
C GLY A 541 74.78 -28.72 -36.37
N PRO A 542 75.76 -28.73 -37.30
CA PRO A 542 76.13 -27.54 -38.09
C PRO A 542 74.99 -26.97 -38.97
N ARG A 543 74.01 -27.78 -39.39
CA ARG A 543 72.83 -27.31 -40.15
C ARG A 543 71.70 -26.73 -39.29
N PHE A 544 71.78 -26.81 -37.95
CA PHE A 544 70.74 -26.38 -36.99
C PHE A 544 70.29 -24.92 -37.21
N ARG A 545 71.23 -23.99 -37.45
CA ARG A 545 70.92 -22.56 -37.62
C ARG A 545 70.03 -22.30 -38.85
N THR A 546 70.19 -23.10 -39.91
CA THR A 546 69.40 -23.02 -41.16
C THR A 546 68.04 -23.70 -40.99
N ILE A 547 68.01 -24.90 -40.42
CA ILE A 547 66.77 -25.66 -40.13
C ILE A 547 65.86 -24.85 -39.20
N ARG A 548 66.42 -24.24 -38.13
CA ARG A 548 65.69 -23.37 -37.19
C ARG A 548 65.15 -22.09 -37.85
N LYS A 549 65.82 -21.53 -38.87
CA LYS A 549 65.28 -20.43 -39.69
C LYS A 549 64.11 -20.90 -40.56
N GLN A 550 64.24 -22.05 -41.22
CA GLN A 550 63.19 -22.63 -42.08
C GLN A 550 61.94 -23.01 -41.27
N ARG A 551 62.09 -23.71 -40.14
CA ARG A 551 60.99 -24.04 -39.22
C ARG A 551 60.27 -22.78 -38.75
N LYS A 552 60.98 -21.76 -38.25
CA LYS A 552 60.38 -20.46 -37.88
C LYS A 552 59.69 -19.73 -39.04
N ALA A 553 60.12 -19.92 -40.29
CA ALA A 553 59.46 -19.34 -41.45
C ALA A 553 58.14 -20.07 -41.79
N GLN A 554 58.13 -21.40 -41.72
CA GLN A 554 56.90 -22.19 -41.93
C GLN A 554 55.91 -22.03 -40.76
N GLU A 555 56.37 -21.99 -39.50
CA GLU A 555 55.54 -21.65 -38.32
C GLU A 555 54.85 -20.28 -38.46
N ARG A 556 55.57 -19.27 -38.95
CA ARG A 556 55.01 -17.94 -39.27
C ARG A 556 53.97 -17.99 -40.40
N SER A 557 54.12 -18.91 -41.36
CA SER A 557 53.12 -19.13 -42.41
C SER A 557 51.89 -19.85 -41.88
N LEU A 558 52.07 -20.88 -41.06
CA LEU A 558 50.99 -21.62 -40.41
C LEU A 558 50.15 -20.70 -39.51
N LYS A 559 50.77 -19.82 -38.72
CA LYS A 559 50.04 -18.82 -37.91
C LYS A 559 49.25 -17.79 -38.75
N LYS A 560 49.69 -17.51 -39.99
CA LYS A 560 48.91 -16.72 -40.98
C LYS A 560 47.76 -17.51 -41.62
N LEU A 561 47.80 -18.84 -41.61
CA LEU A 561 46.67 -19.70 -42.05
C LEU A 561 45.67 -19.90 -40.92
N GLN A 562 46.15 -20.16 -39.69
CA GLN A 562 45.35 -20.22 -38.46
C GLN A 562 44.48 -18.98 -38.30
N THR A 563 45.08 -17.78 -38.32
CA THR A 563 44.34 -16.50 -38.21
C THR A 563 43.39 -16.24 -39.39
N LYS A 564 43.66 -16.82 -40.57
CA LYS A 564 42.70 -16.80 -41.70
C LYS A 564 41.53 -17.76 -41.47
N HIS A 565 41.76 -18.92 -40.85
CA HIS A 565 40.71 -19.87 -40.48
C HIS A 565 39.82 -19.28 -39.37
N GLU A 566 40.40 -18.85 -38.26
CA GLU A 566 39.70 -18.22 -37.13
C GLU A 566 38.80 -17.07 -37.61
N HIS A 567 39.33 -16.15 -38.41
CA HIS A 567 38.54 -15.04 -38.95
C HIS A 567 37.49 -15.45 -40.01
N ALA A 568 37.58 -16.65 -40.59
CA ALA A 568 36.53 -17.21 -41.45
C ALA A 568 35.45 -17.93 -40.62
N GLU A 569 35.83 -18.58 -39.53
CA GLU A 569 34.93 -19.17 -38.54
C GLU A 569 34.08 -18.09 -37.85
N GLU A 570 34.69 -17.02 -37.33
CA GLU A 570 33.97 -15.83 -36.83
C GLU A 570 32.94 -15.32 -37.84
N ARG A 571 33.34 -15.20 -39.12
CA ARG A 571 32.46 -14.73 -40.20
C ARG A 571 31.31 -15.71 -40.45
N PHE A 572 31.56 -17.01 -40.39
CA PHE A 572 30.54 -18.05 -40.51
C PHE A 572 29.56 -17.99 -39.33
N GLU A 573 30.05 -17.98 -38.08
CA GLU A 573 29.22 -17.83 -36.88
C GLU A 573 28.35 -16.57 -36.92
N LEU A 574 28.93 -15.43 -37.30
CA LEU A 574 28.19 -14.17 -37.47
C LEU A 574 27.07 -14.30 -38.50
N SER A 575 27.22 -15.12 -39.55
CA SER A 575 26.16 -15.37 -40.53
C SER A 575 25.08 -16.33 -40.01
N VAL A 576 25.45 -17.40 -39.29
CA VAL A 576 24.50 -18.27 -38.59
C VAL A 576 23.69 -17.48 -37.56
N LYS A 577 24.34 -16.59 -36.82
CA LYS A 577 23.74 -15.66 -35.84
C LYS A 577 22.83 -14.64 -36.53
N GLN A 578 23.19 -14.11 -37.70
CA GLN A 578 22.33 -13.24 -38.50
C GLN A 578 21.07 -13.97 -38.98
N LEU A 579 21.21 -15.14 -39.60
CA LEU A 579 20.10 -15.95 -40.08
C LEU A 579 19.13 -16.35 -38.96
N ARG A 580 19.65 -16.88 -37.83
CA ARG A 580 18.84 -17.23 -36.65
C ARG A 580 18.05 -16.02 -36.13
N ASN A 581 18.67 -14.84 -36.11
CA ASN A 581 18.02 -13.60 -35.70
C ASN A 581 16.97 -13.10 -36.72
N GLU A 582 17.12 -13.36 -38.02
CA GLU A 582 16.14 -12.93 -39.04
C GLU A 582 14.96 -13.91 -39.14
N LYS A 583 15.18 -15.23 -39.15
CA LYS A 583 14.09 -16.23 -39.02
C LYS A 583 13.25 -15.97 -37.77
N GLY A 584 13.90 -15.64 -36.64
CA GLY A 584 13.23 -15.23 -35.41
C GLY A 584 12.48 -13.89 -35.47
N ARG A 585 12.82 -12.98 -36.40
CA ARG A 585 12.04 -11.74 -36.66
C ARG A 585 10.81 -12.04 -37.50
N GLN A 586 11.00 -12.75 -38.61
CA GLN A 586 9.92 -13.07 -39.54
C GLN A 586 8.83 -13.90 -38.83
N ARG A 587 9.21 -14.88 -37.99
CA ARG A 587 8.27 -15.59 -37.10
C ARG A 587 7.43 -14.65 -36.22
N HIS A 588 8.05 -13.65 -35.58
CA HIS A 588 7.36 -12.69 -34.73
C HIS A 588 6.52 -11.65 -35.52
N LEU A 589 6.83 -11.41 -36.80
CA LEU A 589 6.01 -10.58 -37.68
C LEU A 589 4.76 -11.33 -38.14
N LEU A 590 4.91 -12.58 -38.60
CA LEU A 590 3.79 -13.44 -38.99
C LEU A 590 2.83 -13.70 -37.82
N ILE A 591 3.34 -14.04 -36.62
CA ILE A 591 2.51 -14.20 -35.42
C ILE A 591 1.77 -12.89 -35.09
N ARG A 592 2.40 -11.72 -35.24
CA ARG A 592 1.70 -10.44 -35.04
C ARG A 592 0.60 -10.22 -36.08
N GLY A 593 0.87 -10.43 -37.37
CA GLY A 593 -0.12 -10.25 -38.44
C GLY A 593 -1.31 -11.22 -38.30
N ASN A 594 -1.08 -12.43 -37.80
CA ASN A 594 -2.16 -13.37 -37.49
C ASN A 594 -2.95 -12.93 -36.24
N LEU A 595 -2.29 -12.46 -35.18
CA LEU A 595 -2.96 -11.90 -33.99
C LEU A 595 -3.74 -10.60 -34.27
N GLU A 596 -3.26 -9.76 -35.19
CA GLU A 596 -3.92 -8.51 -35.59
C GLU A 596 -5.15 -8.78 -36.46
N ARG A 597 -5.06 -9.74 -37.42
CA ARG A 597 -6.23 -10.24 -38.15
C ARG A 597 -7.25 -10.90 -37.23
N TYR A 598 -6.84 -11.87 -36.41
CA TYR A 598 -7.70 -12.54 -35.43
C TYR A 598 -8.46 -11.56 -34.54
N LYS A 599 -7.78 -10.54 -34.01
CA LYS A 599 -8.41 -9.53 -33.14
C LYS A 599 -9.50 -8.72 -33.86
N ASN A 600 -9.37 -8.50 -35.16
CA ASN A 600 -10.29 -7.69 -35.96
C ASN A 600 -11.43 -8.54 -36.57
N GLU A 601 -11.11 -9.77 -36.99
CA GLU A 601 -11.99 -10.65 -37.76
C GLU A 601 -12.80 -11.60 -36.86
N GLN A 602 -12.18 -12.21 -35.83
CA GLN A 602 -12.85 -13.23 -35.00
C GLN A 602 -14.11 -12.71 -34.27
N PRO A 603 -14.14 -11.48 -33.69
CA PRO A 603 -15.36 -11.00 -33.04
C PRO A 603 -16.55 -10.85 -33.99
N VAL A 604 -16.30 -10.57 -35.27
CA VAL A 604 -17.33 -10.51 -36.31
C VAL A 604 -17.80 -11.93 -36.62
N ILE A 605 -16.88 -12.86 -36.87
CA ILE A 605 -17.17 -14.28 -37.16
C ILE A 605 -17.96 -14.93 -36.00
N ASP A 606 -17.60 -14.67 -34.74
CA ASP A 606 -18.32 -15.20 -33.59
C ASP A 606 -19.73 -14.58 -33.47
N SER A 607 -19.89 -13.29 -33.80
CA SER A 607 -21.21 -12.64 -33.85
C SER A 607 -22.09 -13.21 -34.96
N GLU A 608 -21.53 -13.44 -36.16
CA GLU A 608 -22.23 -14.07 -37.29
C GLU A 608 -22.61 -15.53 -37.00
N ARG A 609 -21.75 -16.28 -36.28
CA ARG A 609 -22.06 -17.64 -35.79
C ARG A 609 -23.23 -17.61 -34.81
N GLN A 610 -23.24 -16.68 -33.85
CA GLN A 610 -24.36 -16.53 -32.90
C GLN A 610 -25.67 -16.12 -33.62
N LEU A 611 -25.63 -15.12 -34.50
CA LEU A 611 -26.80 -14.67 -35.28
C LEU A 611 -27.34 -15.73 -36.24
N SER A 612 -26.50 -16.66 -36.70
CA SER A 612 -26.91 -17.82 -37.51
C SER A 612 -27.25 -19.08 -36.68
N GLY A 613 -27.39 -18.95 -35.35
CA GLY A 613 -27.80 -20.04 -34.45
C GLY A 613 -26.75 -21.12 -34.21
N LYS A 614 -25.51 -20.94 -34.69
CA LYS A 614 -24.43 -21.93 -34.62
C LYS A 614 -23.60 -21.73 -33.36
N ILE A 615 -24.13 -22.23 -32.24
CA ILE A 615 -23.43 -22.24 -30.93
C ILE A 615 -22.13 -23.04 -31.04
N VAL A 616 -21.04 -22.49 -30.50
CA VAL A 616 -19.67 -23.02 -30.66
C VAL A 616 -19.26 -23.88 -29.46
N ASP A 617 -19.76 -25.11 -29.39
CA ASP A 617 -19.33 -26.11 -28.40
C ASP A 617 -18.17 -26.97 -28.93
N GLU A 618 -18.36 -27.55 -30.13
CA GLU A 618 -17.61 -28.73 -30.60
C GLU A 618 -16.25 -28.45 -31.25
N GLU A 619 -15.87 -27.17 -31.33
CA GLU A 619 -14.51 -26.69 -31.69
C GLU A 619 -13.74 -26.23 -30.44
N VAL A 620 -14.43 -25.67 -29.42
CA VAL A 620 -13.80 -25.13 -28.21
C VAL A 620 -13.39 -26.25 -27.25
N LYS A 621 -14.22 -27.28 -27.07
CA LYS A 621 -13.82 -28.51 -26.36
C LYS A 621 -12.56 -29.13 -26.95
N VAL A 622 -12.50 -29.31 -28.26
CA VAL A 622 -11.33 -29.88 -28.96
C VAL A 622 -10.06 -29.02 -28.82
N ALA A 623 -10.21 -27.70 -28.69
CA ALA A 623 -9.10 -26.78 -28.40
C ALA A 623 -8.60 -26.85 -26.93
N LEU A 624 -9.41 -27.39 -26.01
CA LEU A 624 -9.07 -27.61 -24.60
C LEU A 624 -8.62 -29.06 -24.31
N GLU A 625 -9.11 -30.03 -25.10
CA GLU A 625 -8.93 -31.48 -24.91
C GLU A 625 -7.71 -32.06 -25.67
N SER A 626 -6.84 -31.22 -26.25
CA SER A 626 -5.74 -31.67 -27.10
C SER A 626 -4.48 -30.79 -26.94
N THR A 627 -3.24 -31.30 -26.87
CA THR A 627 -2.72 -32.68 -26.84
C THR A 627 -1.43 -32.75 -25.98
N GLY A 628 -1.09 -33.94 -25.46
CA GLY A 628 0.26 -34.22 -24.97
C GLY A 628 0.36 -35.49 -24.13
N TYR A 629 1.50 -36.17 -24.21
CA TYR A 629 1.86 -37.27 -23.31
C TYR A 629 2.39 -36.66 -21.99
N MET A 630 1.51 -36.49 -21.00
CA MET A 630 1.92 -36.15 -19.64
C MET A 630 2.42 -37.41 -18.92
N THR A 631 3.41 -37.26 -18.03
CA THR A 631 3.85 -38.38 -17.19
C THR A 631 2.79 -38.68 -16.13
N PRO A 632 2.68 -39.92 -15.62
CA PRO A 632 1.73 -40.26 -14.55
C PRO A 632 1.91 -39.38 -13.30
N GLN A 633 3.17 -39.03 -12.97
CA GLN A 633 3.51 -38.09 -11.89
C GLN A 633 2.90 -36.71 -12.13
N HIS A 634 2.96 -36.19 -13.36
CA HIS A 634 2.42 -34.88 -13.72
C HIS A 634 0.88 -34.86 -13.68
N MET A 635 0.21 -35.93 -14.10
CA MET A 635 -1.25 -36.04 -13.93
C MET A 635 -1.63 -36.10 -12.43
N THR A 636 -0.92 -36.91 -11.64
CA THR A 636 -1.14 -36.99 -10.18
C THR A 636 -0.95 -35.63 -9.49
N LEU A 637 0.01 -34.81 -9.92
CA LEU A 637 0.19 -33.44 -9.45
C LEU A 637 -1.00 -32.53 -9.81
N ILE A 638 -1.52 -32.62 -11.02
CA ILE A 638 -2.69 -31.82 -11.45
C ILE A 638 -3.92 -32.21 -10.61
N ASP A 639 -4.20 -33.50 -10.49
CA ASP A 639 -5.36 -34.01 -9.76
C ASP A 639 -5.31 -33.65 -8.27
N THR A 640 -4.18 -33.89 -7.59
CA THR A 640 -4.04 -33.59 -6.15
C THR A 640 -4.11 -32.09 -5.83
N VAL A 641 -3.55 -31.22 -6.69
CA VAL A 641 -3.57 -29.76 -6.47
C VAL A 641 -4.92 -29.13 -6.80
N LEU A 642 -5.68 -29.70 -7.74
CA LEU A 642 -7.01 -29.23 -8.15
C LEU A 642 -8.17 -29.95 -7.43
N THR A 643 -7.90 -31.02 -6.68
CA THR A 643 -8.87 -31.67 -5.78
C THR A 643 -9.47 -30.65 -4.81
N MET A 644 -10.79 -30.75 -4.56
CA MET A 644 -11.53 -29.86 -3.66
C MET A 644 -11.19 -30.10 -2.17
N PRO A 645 -11.34 -29.09 -1.28
CA PRO A 645 -11.05 -29.24 0.15
C PRO A 645 -11.93 -30.28 0.85
N GLY A 646 -11.35 -30.98 1.83
CA GLY A 646 -12.06 -31.96 2.65
C GLY A 646 -12.98 -31.31 3.69
N ALA A 647 -14.11 -31.96 4.01
CA ALA A 647 -15.06 -31.49 5.04
C ALA A 647 -14.53 -31.52 6.50
N THR A 648 -13.30 -31.99 6.70
CA THR A 648 -12.63 -32.18 8.00
C THR A 648 -11.17 -31.77 7.88
N ILE A 649 -10.59 -31.21 8.95
CA ILE A 649 -9.21 -30.72 8.99
C ILE A 649 -8.21 -31.82 8.60
N GLU A 650 -8.43 -33.05 9.07
CA GLU A 650 -7.62 -34.23 8.78
C GLU A 650 -7.53 -34.50 7.27
N LYS A 651 -8.67 -34.62 6.57
CA LYS A 651 -8.74 -34.81 5.11
C LYS A 651 -8.13 -33.65 4.31
N GLU A 652 -8.17 -32.43 4.84
CA GLU A 652 -7.51 -31.27 4.21
C GLU A 652 -5.98 -31.35 4.35
N TYR A 653 -5.45 -31.88 5.45
CA TYR A 653 -4.02 -32.18 5.56
C TYR A 653 -3.62 -33.40 4.72
N GLU A 654 -4.44 -34.44 4.60
CA GLU A 654 -4.22 -35.57 3.68
C GLU A 654 -4.10 -35.09 2.21
N ARG A 655 -5.03 -34.21 1.78
CA ARG A 655 -4.99 -33.53 0.47
C ARG A 655 -3.67 -32.75 0.26
N ARG A 656 -3.19 -32.04 1.27
CA ARG A 656 -1.92 -31.26 1.22
C ARG A 656 -0.69 -32.16 1.17
N ILE A 657 -0.65 -33.20 2.00
CA ILE A 657 0.39 -34.23 1.99
C ILE A 657 0.47 -34.86 0.60
N ALA A 658 -0.66 -35.28 0.02
CA ALA A 658 -0.72 -35.84 -1.33
C ALA A 658 -0.22 -34.85 -2.40
N ALA A 659 -0.63 -33.57 -2.34
CA ALA A 659 -0.19 -32.55 -3.27
C ALA A 659 1.31 -32.21 -3.17
N ILE A 660 1.87 -32.15 -1.95
CA ILE A 660 3.30 -31.93 -1.73
C ILE A 660 4.11 -33.14 -2.26
N ASN A 661 3.68 -34.36 -1.94
CA ASN A 661 4.35 -35.59 -2.39
C ASN A 661 4.29 -35.73 -3.93
N ALA A 662 3.15 -35.42 -4.55
CA ALA A 662 3.02 -35.40 -6.01
C ALA A 662 3.90 -34.32 -6.66
N ALA A 663 4.00 -33.14 -6.05
CA ALA A 663 4.86 -32.06 -6.52
C ALA A 663 6.36 -32.41 -6.39
N MET A 664 6.77 -33.04 -5.29
CA MET A 664 8.12 -33.55 -5.09
C MET A 664 8.48 -34.61 -6.13
N ALA A 665 7.57 -35.53 -6.45
CA ALA A 665 7.77 -36.55 -7.48
C ALA A 665 7.94 -35.97 -8.90
N VAL A 666 7.37 -34.79 -9.16
CA VAL A 666 7.52 -34.06 -10.44
C VAL A 666 8.80 -33.21 -10.50
N CYS A 667 9.40 -32.81 -9.37
CA CYS A 667 10.57 -31.92 -9.36
C CYS A 667 11.73 -32.38 -10.26
N ASP A 668 12.05 -33.68 -10.23
CA ASP A 668 13.15 -34.29 -10.98
C ASP A 668 12.73 -34.85 -12.35
N ALA A 669 11.42 -34.94 -12.61
CA ALA A 669 10.89 -35.50 -13.84
C ALA A 669 11.27 -34.65 -15.06
N GLU A 670 11.81 -35.29 -16.10
CA GLU A 670 12.12 -34.63 -17.36
C GLU A 670 10.84 -34.40 -18.18
N GLU A 671 10.43 -33.13 -18.30
CA GLU A 671 9.34 -32.76 -19.21
C GLU A 671 9.87 -32.75 -20.66
N GLY A 672 9.80 -33.91 -21.30
CA GLY A 672 10.60 -34.29 -22.46
C GLY A 672 10.59 -33.37 -23.69
N ALA A 673 11.57 -33.59 -24.56
CA ALA A 673 11.76 -32.87 -25.83
C ALA A 673 10.53 -33.01 -26.77
N PRO A 674 10.27 -32.02 -27.66
CA PRO A 674 9.01 -31.89 -28.38
C PRO A 674 8.82 -32.94 -29.50
N SER A 675 8.37 -34.13 -29.11
CA SER A 675 7.89 -35.18 -30.01
C SER A 675 6.55 -34.76 -30.61
N ARG A 676 6.53 -34.48 -31.91
CA ARG A 676 5.36 -33.94 -32.64
C ARG A 676 4.27 -35.02 -32.79
N PRO A 677 3.07 -34.90 -32.19
CA PRO A 677 2.03 -35.93 -32.31
C PRO A 677 1.51 -36.07 -33.74
N ARG A 678 1.14 -37.30 -34.10
CA ARG A 678 0.58 -37.69 -35.41
C ARG A 678 -0.95 -37.62 -35.33
N THR A 679 -1.61 -37.13 -36.38
CA THR A 679 -3.06 -36.85 -36.38
C THR A 679 -3.93 -38.08 -36.64
N THR A 680 -4.93 -38.33 -35.78
CA THR A 680 -5.96 -39.38 -35.98
C THR A 680 -7.35 -38.97 -35.45
N LYS A 681 -8.22 -38.57 -36.40
CA LYS A 681 -9.71 -38.59 -36.50
C LYS A 681 -10.63 -38.62 -35.25
N LYS A 682 -11.66 -37.73 -35.28
CA LYS A 682 -12.90 -37.74 -34.45
C LYS A 682 -13.85 -38.94 -34.74
N ARG A 683 -14.56 -39.39 -33.70
CA ARG A 683 -15.95 -39.95 -33.63
C ARG A 683 -16.26 -40.28 -32.15
N SER A 684 -17.47 -40.23 -31.61
CA SER A 684 -18.72 -39.51 -31.97
C SER A 684 -19.69 -39.51 -30.76
N VAL A 685 -20.59 -38.52 -30.74
CA VAL A 685 -21.71 -38.22 -29.81
C VAL A 685 -22.51 -39.42 -29.29
N ASP A 686 -22.96 -39.35 -28.01
CA ASP A 686 -24.36 -39.61 -27.57
C ASP A 686 -24.64 -38.93 -26.20
N ALA A 687 -25.91 -38.79 -25.79
CA ALA A 687 -26.39 -37.88 -24.72
C ALA A 687 -27.40 -38.51 -23.73
N ILE A 688 -27.80 -37.81 -22.64
CA ILE A 688 -29.00 -38.06 -21.77
C ILE A 688 -29.26 -36.91 -20.75
N ASP A 689 -30.46 -36.86 -20.13
CA ASP A 689 -31.14 -35.67 -19.56
C ASP A 689 -31.25 -35.50 -18.00
N ILE A 690 -31.12 -34.24 -17.54
CA ILE A 690 -32.01 -33.38 -16.69
C ILE A 690 -32.67 -33.85 -15.33
N SER A 691 -32.47 -33.03 -14.26
CA SER A 691 -33.31 -32.76 -13.03
C SER A 691 -33.28 -33.73 -11.80
N LEU A 692 -33.69 -33.42 -10.53
CA LEU A 692 -34.50 -32.34 -9.88
C LEU A 692 -34.33 -32.22 -8.30
N ALA A 693 -34.62 -31.04 -7.70
CA ALA A 693 -35.20 -30.68 -6.35
C ALA A 693 -34.64 -31.00 -4.91
N ASN A 694 -34.27 -29.92 -4.18
CA ASN A 694 -34.60 -29.39 -2.81
C ASN A 694 -35.27 -30.20 -1.63
N SER A 695 -34.90 -29.88 -0.36
CA SER A 695 -35.82 -29.59 0.79
C SER A 695 -35.12 -29.16 2.14
N VAL A 696 -35.85 -28.53 3.10
CA VAL A 696 -35.39 -28.05 4.46
C VAL A 696 -36.55 -28.01 5.52
N PRO A 697 -36.34 -28.30 6.84
CA PRO A 697 -37.39 -28.32 7.90
C PRO A 697 -37.39 -27.15 8.96
N LYS A 698 -38.26 -27.22 10.00
CA LYS A 698 -38.76 -26.11 10.89
C LYS A 698 -38.47 -26.25 12.42
N ARG A 699 -38.96 -25.26 13.23
CA ARG A 699 -38.72 -24.97 14.68
C ARG A 699 -39.98 -25.14 15.57
N GLN A 700 -39.85 -25.28 16.90
CA GLN A 700 -40.94 -25.50 17.91
C GLN A 700 -41.05 -24.43 19.04
N ARG A 701 -41.99 -24.60 20.01
CA ARG A 701 -42.40 -23.67 21.12
C ARG A 701 -42.37 -24.32 22.54
N PRO A 702 -42.30 -23.54 23.65
CA PRO A 702 -42.35 -24.01 25.06
C PRO A 702 -43.60 -23.59 25.89
N THR A 703 -43.61 -23.90 27.20
CA THR A 703 -44.72 -23.80 28.20
C THR A 703 -44.50 -22.75 29.33
N ALA A 704 -45.37 -22.68 30.36
CA ALA A 704 -45.54 -21.55 31.31
C ALA A 704 -45.33 -21.86 32.84
N PRO A 705 -45.22 -20.85 33.76
CA PRO A 705 -44.75 -21.00 35.15
C PRO A 705 -45.73 -20.52 36.28
N ASP A 706 -45.21 -20.32 37.51
CA ASP A 706 -45.89 -20.46 38.81
C ASP A 706 -46.25 -19.17 39.62
N ALA A 707 -47.08 -19.36 40.66
CA ALA A 707 -47.81 -18.29 41.36
C ALA A 707 -47.00 -17.32 42.26
N LYS A 708 -45.71 -17.55 42.56
CA LYS A 708 -44.89 -16.53 43.28
C LYS A 708 -44.46 -15.38 42.37
N ASP A 709 -44.38 -15.62 41.06
CA ASP A 709 -44.10 -14.57 40.09
C ASP A 709 -45.25 -13.56 39.99
N ASN A 710 -46.48 -13.89 40.43
CA ASN A 710 -47.67 -13.04 40.22
C ASN A 710 -47.52 -11.61 40.77
N ALA A 711 -46.89 -11.38 41.93
CA ALA A 711 -46.81 -10.03 42.50
C ALA A 711 -45.88 -9.11 41.70
N PHE A 712 -44.66 -9.58 41.38
CA PHE A 712 -43.75 -8.84 40.52
C PHE A 712 -44.19 -8.84 39.06
N SER A 713 -44.85 -9.89 38.57
CA SER A 713 -45.41 -9.95 37.22
C SER A 713 -46.62 -9.03 37.05
N GLN A 714 -47.47 -8.84 38.07
CA GLN A 714 -48.50 -7.79 38.05
C GLN A 714 -47.89 -6.39 38.11
N ALA A 715 -46.81 -6.18 38.87
CA ALA A 715 -46.10 -4.90 38.87
C ALA A 715 -45.45 -4.61 37.50
N ILE A 716 -44.81 -5.60 36.88
CA ILE A 716 -44.22 -5.54 35.53
C ILE A 716 -45.32 -5.37 34.47
N ALA A 717 -46.43 -6.10 34.54
CA ALA A 717 -47.58 -5.94 33.65
C ALA A 717 -48.18 -4.54 33.77
N SER A 718 -48.29 -3.96 34.99
CA SER A 718 -48.72 -2.57 35.18
C SER A 718 -47.74 -1.50 34.67
N VAL A 719 -46.58 -1.93 34.17
CA VAL A 719 -45.56 -1.13 33.47
C VAL A 719 -45.55 -1.45 31.96
N CYS A 720 -45.93 -2.67 31.56
CA CYS A 720 -46.14 -3.07 30.17
C CYS A 720 -47.50 -2.57 29.65
N ILE A 721 -47.47 -1.49 28.89
CA ILE A 721 -48.67 -0.84 28.33
C ILE A 721 -49.31 -1.75 27.27
N GLU A 722 -50.48 -2.32 27.58
CA GLU A 722 -51.29 -3.11 26.62
C GLU A 722 -52.22 -2.24 25.75
N SER A 723 -52.64 -1.06 26.24
CA SER A 723 -53.45 -0.08 25.50
C SER A 723 -52.80 1.31 25.51
N PRO A 724 -52.73 2.05 24.38
CA PRO A 724 -51.92 3.28 24.26
C PRO A 724 -52.44 4.47 25.10
N GLU A 725 -53.60 4.34 25.74
CA GLU A 725 -54.20 5.38 26.59
C GLU A 725 -53.80 5.22 28.07
N GLU A 726 -53.46 4.01 28.50
CA GLU A 726 -53.00 3.74 29.87
C GLU A 726 -51.57 4.22 30.09
N ARG A 727 -51.32 4.76 31.29
CA ARG A 727 -49.98 5.24 31.68
C ARG A 727 -49.54 4.61 32.99
N PRO A 728 -48.32 4.05 33.05
CA PRO A 728 -47.83 3.36 34.23
C PRO A 728 -47.71 4.33 35.41
N THR A 729 -47.92 3.79 36.60
CA THR A 729 -47.82 4.52 37.88
C THR A 729 -46.67 4.01 38.76
N ILE A 730 -45.86 3.05 38.29
CA ILE A 730 -44.68 2.52 38.99
C ILE A 730 -43.43 2.89 38.17
N CYS A 731 -42.32 3.21 38.84
CA CYS A 731 -41.06 3.56 38.15
C CYS A 731 -40.30 2.30 37.73
N PHE A 732 -40.23 2.03 36.43
CA PHE A 732 -39.58 0.81 35.89
C PHE A 732 -38.09 0.71 36.25
N ILE A 733 -37.36 1.83 36.34
CA ILE A 733 -35.95 1.86 36.76
C ILE A 733 -35.81 1.48 38.25
N CYS A 734 -36.72 1.96 39.11
CA CYS A 734 -36.73 1.55 40.52
C CYS A 734 -37.14 0.07 40.66
N LEU A 735 -38.16 -0.38 39.93
CA LEU A 735 -38.62 -1.77 39.91
C LEU A 735 -37.49 -2.76 39.57
N GLY A 736 -36.68 -2.43 38.55
CA GLY A 736 -35.53 -3.22 38.12
C GLY A 736 -34.28 -3.12 39.02
N ASN A 737 -34.16 -2.12 39.88
CA ASN A 737 -32.96 -1.93 40.71
C ASN A 737 -32.99 -2.82 41.96
N GLN A 738 -32.18 -3.89 41.96
CA GLN A 738 -32.09 -4.85 43.05
C GLN A 738 -31.48 -4.27 44.35
N MET A 739 -30.79 -3.13 44.30
CA MET A 739 -30.17 -2.47 45.46
C MET A 739 -31.14 -1.57 46.26
N LEU A 740 -32.42 -1.50 45.88
CA LEU A 740 -33.45 -0.72 46.59
C LEU A 740 -34.38 -1.63 47.42
N PRO A 741 -34.92 -1.16 48.56
CA PRO A 741 -35.93 -1.89 49.32
C PRO A 741 -37.18 -2.17 48.48
N GLU A 742 -37.82 -3.32 48.70
CA GLU A 742 -39.01 -3.74 47.94
C GLU A 742 -40.14 -2.70 47.95
N SER A 743 -40.31 -1.96 49.06
CA SER A 743 -41.26 -0.86 49.22
C SER A 743 -40.93 0.40 48.39
N GLU A 744 -39.67 0.64 48.01
CA GLU A 744 -39.29 1.66 47.01
C GLU A 744 -39.45 1.12 45.57
N ARG A 745 -39.22 -0.18 45.36
CA ARG A 745 -39.29 -0.83 44.03
C ARG A 745 -40.72 -0.97 43.52
N LEU A 746 -41.66 -1.33 44.40
CA LEU A 746 -43.10 -1.46 44.10
C LEU A 746 -43.89 -0.15 44.29
N ARG A 747 -43.20 0.99 44.47
CA ARG A 747 -43.82 2.26 44.85
C ARG A 747 -44.70 2.84 43.75
N LYS A 748 -46.02 2.80 43.96
CA LYS A 748 -47.04 3.36 43.06
C LYS A 748 -47.26 4.86 43.33
N PHE A 749 -47.06 5.68 42.31
CA PHE A 749 -47.26 7.13 42.31
C PHE A 749 -48.73 7.49 42.03
N LYS A 750 -49.28 8.50 42.71
CA LYS A 750 -50.71 8.86 42.64
C LYS A 750 -51.20 9.26 41.24
N ASN A 751 -50.31 9.72 40.35
CA ASN A 751 -50.64 10.08 38.98
C ASN A 751 -49.39 10.03 38.07
N PRO A 752 -49.53 9.79 36.75
CA PRO A 752 -48.38 9.66 35.85
C PRO A 752 -47.44 10.88 35.85
N GLY A 753 -47.96 12.09 36.04
CA GLY A 753 -47.16 13.32 36.09
C GLY A 753 -46.18 13.39 37.28
N SER A 754 -46.53 12.80 38.43
CA SER A 754 -45.59 12.70 39.56
C SER A 754 -44.51 11.64 39.33
N LEU A 755 -44.83 10.55 38.62
CA LEU A 755 -43.84 9.58 38.14
C LEU A 755 -42.86 10.24 37.14
N SER A 756 -43.34 10.97 36.13
CA SER A 756 -42.48 11.69 35.18
C SER A 756 -41.54 12.68 35.88
N ARG A 757 -42.03 13.40 36.90
CA ARG A 757 -41.23 14.36 37.67
C ARG A 757 -40.17 13.67 38.55
N HIS A 758 -40.49 12.51 39.12
CA HIS A 758 -39.52 11.63 39.80
C HIS A 758 -38.45 11.13 38.83
N PHE A 759 -38.84 10.65 37.65
CA PHE A 759 -37.95 10.14 36.62
C PHE A 759 -36.93 11.19 36.15
N VAL A 760 -37.39 12.39 35.78
CA VAL A 760 -36.52 13.49 35.35
C VAL A 760 -35.53 13.91 36.44
N ASN A 761 -35.98 14.03 37.69
CA ASN A 761 -35.14 14.51 38.79
C ASN A 761 -34.18 13.45 39.36
N LYS A 762 -34.59 12.16 39.49
CA LYS A 762 -33.76 11.09 40.07
C LYS A 762 -32.88 10.37 39.05
N HIS A 763 -33.24 10.38 37.75
CA HIS A 763 -32.54 9.60 36.72
C HIS A 763 -31.98 10.38 35.52
N ILE A 764 -32.55 11.53 35.12
CA ILE A 764 -32.07 12.26 33.93
C ILE A 764 -31.10 13.40 34.29
N LYS A 765 -31.50 14.31 35.19
CA LYS A 765 -30.72 15.53 35.49
C LYS A 765 -29.24 15.35 35.87
N PRO A 766 -28.78 14.24 36.50
CA PRO A 766 -27.35 14.06 36.79
C PRO A 766 -26.45 13.88 35.55
N PHE A 767 -26.97 13.38 34.43
CA PHE A 767 -26.14 12.84 33.35
C PHE A 767 -25.29 13.84 32.55
N PRO A 768 -25.77 15.04 32.13
CA PRO A 768 -25.04 15.88 31.17
C PRO A 768 -23.66 16.35 31.68
N ASN A 769 -23.62 16.87 32.90
CA ASN A 769 -22.39 17.42 33.48
C ASN A 769 -21.40 16.30 33.83
N VAL A 770 -21.91 15.15 34.28
CA VAL A 770 -21.09 13.97 34.58
C VAL A 770 -20.48 13.40 33.30
N LEU A 771 -21.21 13.31 32.18
CA LEU A 771 -20.63 12.78 30.93
C LEU A 771 -19.52 13.67 30.36
N MET A 772 -19.63 15.00 30.44
CA MET A 772 -18.56 15.89 29.96
C MET A 772 -17.27 15.73 30.77
N VAL A 773 -17.37 15.77 32.10
CA VAL A 773 -16.19 15.62 32.97
C VAL A 773 -15.65 14.19 32.90
N ALA A 774 -16.50 13.17 33.00
CA ALA A 774 -16.09 11.78 32.92
C ALA A 774 -15.55 11.41 31.53
N GLY A 775 -16.02 12.00 30.43
CA GLY A 775 -15.47 11.77 29.10
C GLY A 775 -14.06 12.33 28.92
N GLY A 776 -13.83 13.58 29.34
CA GLY A 776 -12.50 14.20 29.35
C GLY A 776 -11.53 13.50 30.30
N VAL A 777 -11.98 13.18 31.52
CA VAL A 777 -11.18 12.45 32.51
C VAL A 777 -10.92 11.01 32.07
N ALA A 778 -11.90 10.31 31.48
CA ALA A 778 -11.69 8.95 30.97
C ALA A 778 -10.70 8.92 29.80
N THR A 779 -10.73 9.89 28.87
CA THR A 779 -9.73 9.95 27.78
C THR A 779 -8.35 10.34 28.28
N ALA A 780 -8.25 11.27 29.24
CA ALA A 780 -6.99 11.63 29.90
C ALA A 780 -6.39 10.46 30.71
N LEU A 781 -7.20 9.76 31.50
CA LEU A 781 -6.79 8.55 32.23
C LEU A 781 -6.47 7.39 31.28
N TRP A 782 -7.22 7.24 30.18
CA TRP A 782 -6.96 6.19 29.19
C TRP A 782 -5.60 6.36 28.54
N HIS A 783 -5.26 7.55 28.05
CA HIS A 783 -3.96 7.81 27.42
C HIS A 783 -2.80 8.00 28.41
N GLY A 784 -3.03 8.68 29.54
CA GLY A 784 -2.00 9.01 30.52
C GLY A 784 -1.67 7.86 31.48
N TRP A 785 -2.69 7.11 31.94
CA TRP A 785 -2.53 6.10 32.98
C TRP A 785 -2.78 4.68 32.48
N VAL A 786 -3.93 4.36 31.88
CA VAL A 786 -4.28 2.99 31.46
C VAL A 786 -3.37 2.50 30.33
N TYR A 787 -3.10 3.33 29.31
CA TYR A 787 -2.21 2.98 28.21
C TYR A 787 -0.76 2.81 28.68
N GLN A 788 -0.28 3.65 29.61
CA GLN A 788 1.01 3.45 30.25
C GLN A 788 1.05 2.21 31.14
N GLN A 789 -0.02 1.91 31.89
CA GLN A 789 -0.10 0.70 32.72
C GLN A 789 -0.18 -0.58 31.87
N ILE A 790 -0.87 -0.56 30.73
CA ILE A 790 -0.85 -1.70 29.79
C ILE A 790 0.56 -1.90 29.20
N LEU A 791 1.27 -0.81 28.87
CA LEU A 791 2.67 -0.89 28.42
C LEU A 791 3.62 -1.36 29.53
N ARG A 792 3.50 -0.83 30.75
CA ARG A 792 4.30 -1.23 31.93
C ARG A 792 4.00 -2.66 32.35
N ALA A 793 2.74 -3.10 32.40
CA ALA A 793 2.39 -4.49 32.67
C ALA A 793 2.93 -5.45 31.58
N LYS A 794 2.87 -5.04 30.31
CA LYS A 794 3.41 -5.83 29.19
C LYS A 794 4.94 -5.89 29.17
N MET A 795 5.62 -4.87 29.71
CA MET A 795 7.08 -4.88 29.92
C MET A 795 7.48 -5.62 31.20
N ALA A 796 6.76 -5.46 32.31
CA ALA A 796 6.98 -6.19 33.55
C ALA A 796 6.76 -7.69 33.37
N TRP A 797 5.71 -8.10 32.64
CA TRP A 797 5.50 -9.50 32.25
C TRP A 797 6.63 -10.04 31.36
N ARG A 798 7.20 -9.18 30.49
CA ARG A 798 8.35 -9.54 29.64
C ARG A 798 9.66 -9.67 30.44
N ASN A 799 9.86 -8.85 31.47
CA ASN A 799 11.04 -8.92 32.34
C ASN A 799 10.93 -10.02 33.40
N ARG A 800 9.72 -10.34 33.90
CA ARG A 800 9.50 -11.44 34.85
C ARG A 800 9.80 -12.83 34.27
N ASN A 801 9.89 -12.94 32.94
CA ASN A 801 10.36 -14.12 32.20
C ASN A 801 11.85 -14.03 31.77
N ARG A 802 12.65 -13.12 32.36
CA ARG A 802 14.09 -12.99 32.12
C ARG A 802 14.88 -12.65 33.39
N GLN A 803 15.24 -13.68 34.14
CA GLN A 803 16.53 -13.74 34.84
C GLN A 803 17.09 -15.18 34.72
N PRO A 804 18.42 -15.36 34.81
CA PRO A 804 19.08 -16.64 34.51
C PRO A 804 18.94 -17.65 35.65
N LYS A 805 19.34 -18.89 35.38
CA LYS A 805 19.54 -19.92 36.42
C LYS A 805 20.92 -20.58 36.21
N PRO A 806 21.76 -20.71 37.26
CA PRO A 806 23.08 -21.32 37.15
C PRO A 806 23.02 -22.87 37.07
N GLU A 807 24.19 -23.46 36.87
CA GLU A 807 24.45 -24.91 36.78
C GLU A 807 24.39 -25.61 38.17
N GLY A 808 24.39 -26.95 38.20
CA GLY A 808 24.69 -27.73 39.42
C GLY A 808 23.62 -28.71 39.93
N ASP A 809 23.62 -29.91 39.36
CA ASP A 809 23.54 -31.25 40.00
C ASP A 809 22.43 -31.73 40.99
N ALA A 810 21.99 -32.97 40.68
CA ALA A 810 21.77 -34.13 41.57
C ALA A 810 20.56 -34.28 42.54
N SER A 811 19.68 -35.21 42.16
CA SER A 811 19.14 -36.34 42.97
C SER A 811 17.95 -36.16 43.96
N GLY A 812 17.26 -37.29 44.22
CA GLY A 812 16.18 -37.47 45.23
C GLY A 812 14.77 -37.01 44.77
N SER A 813 13.67 -37.78 44.68
CA SER A 813 13.14 -39.05 45.25
C SER A 813 12.21 -38.91 46.46
N THR A 814 10.92 -39.27 46.30
CA THR A 814 9.86 -39.38 47.35
C THR A 814 9.54 -38.07 48.12
N GLY A 815 8.45 -37.90 48.89
CA GLY A 815 7.32 -38.77 49.26
C GLY A 815 6.29 -38.03 50.14
N HIS A 816 5.35 -38.75 50.76
CA HIS A 816 4.43 -38.29 51.82
C HIS A 816 5.18 -37.85 53.12
N GLU A 817 4.62 -37.18 54.15
CA GLU A 817 3.21 -36.98 54.56
C GLU A 817 2.97 -35.74 55.49
N ARG A 818 1.68 -35.48 55.79
CA ARG A 818 1.01 -34.87 56.97
C ARG A 818 1.75 -34.12 58.13
N ALA A 819 1.07 -33.04 58.55
CA ALA A 819 0.58 -32.70 59.92
C ALA A 819 1.32 -31.72 60.87
N GLU A 820 0.60 -30.61 61.16
CA GLU A 820 0.23 -30.02 62.48
C GLU A 820 1.26 -29.36 63.45
N ALA A 821 0.65 -28.54 64.34
CA ALA A 821 1.14 -27.88 65.57
C ALA A 821 1.74 -26.44 65.49
N PHE A 822 1.39 -25.63 66.50
CA PHE A 822 1.81 -24.24 66.76
C PHE A 822 2.78 -24.17 67.99
N PRO A 823 2.94 -23.05 68.73
CA PRO A 823 4.08 -22.11 68.67
C PRO A 823 4.89 -22.12 70.00
N PRO A 824 5.74 -21.11 70.33
CA PRO A 824 5.23 -19.86 70.94
C PRO A 824 6.06 -18.56 70.71
N ASN A 825 5.46 -17.41 71.11
CA ASN A 825 6.00 -16.20 71.80
C ASN A 825 7.48 -15.74 71.59
N SER A 826 7.85 -14.45 71.61
CA SER A 826 7.18 -13.12 71.71
C SER A 826 8.28 -12.03 71.46
N ALA A 827 8.16 -10.69 71.56
CA ALA A 827 7.15 -9.74 72.05
C ALA A 827 7.32 -8.41 71.23
N ASP A 828 6.27 -7.67 70.85
CA ASP A 828 5.49 -6.64 71.60
C ASP A 828 6.17 -5.26 71.76
N ILE A 829 5.47 -4.20 71.30
CA ILE A 829 5.31 -2.85 71.91
C ILE A 829 4.73 -1.83 70.87
N ARG A 830 3.46 -1.45 71.11
CA ARG A 830 2.76 -0.15 70.86
C ARG A 830 2.64 0.48 69.45
N ALA A 831 1.42 1.00 69.20
CA ALA A 831 1.08 2.03 68.20
C ALA A 831 1.15 3.46 68.82
N PRO A 832 0.86 4.53 68.05
CA PRO A 832 -0.54 4.95 67.88
C PRO A 832 -0.96 5.25 66.42
N GLU A 833 -2.24 5.58 66.23
CA GLU A 833 -2.82 6.05 64.96
C GLU A 833 -2.54 7.55 64.72
N GLU A 834 -2.48 7.98 63.46
CA GLU A 834 -2.83 9.35 63.07
C GLU A 834 -3.47 9.34 61.66
N VAL A 835 -4.35 10.30 61.38
CA VAL A 835 -5.26 10.29 60.21
C VAL A 835 -5.19 11.60 59.45
N GLU A 836 -4.67 11.57 58.22
CA GLU A 836 -4.74 12.68 57.27
C GLU A 836 -5.34 12.26 55.92
N THR A 837 -5.80 13.25 55.13
CA THR A 837 -6.79 13.03 54.05
C THR A 837 -6.24 13.25 52.63
N PRO A 838 -6.70 12.48 51.62
CA PRO A 838 -6.12 12.48 50.27
C PRO A 838 -6.50 13.68 49.38
N ALA A 839 -6.97 14.80 49.96
CA ALA A 839 -7.46 15.95 49.19
C ALA A 839 -6.34 16.82 48.60
N GLN A 840 -5.19 16.92 49.28
CA GLN A 840 -4.14 17.90 48.99
C GLN A 840 -3.39 17.63 47.66
N GLU A 841 -3.04 16.36 47.41
CA GLU A 841 -2.26 15.95 46.23
C GLU A 841 -2.92 16.31 44.89
N HIS A 842 -4.24 16.16 44.79
CA HIS A 842 -4.96 16.39 43.54
C HIS A 842 -4.96 17.86 43.13
N ILE A 843 -5.00 18.78 44.09
CA ILE A 843 -4.95 20.23 43.83
C ILE A 843 -3.57 20.61 43.29
N ILE A 844 -2.49 20.15 43.94
CA ILE A 844 -1.11 20.42 43.53
C ILE A 844 -0.85 19.91 42.10
N ARG A 845 -1.25 18.67 41.80
CA ARG A 845 -1.06 18.07 40.47
C ARG A 845 -1.85 18.79 39.37
N ILE A 846 -3.02 19.37 39.69
CA ILE A 846 -3.78 20.23 38.75
C ILE A 846 -3.07 21.56 38.52
N HIS A 847 -2.58 22.23 39.57
CA HIS A 847 -1.84 23.48 39.41
C HIS A 847 -0.53 23.31 38.65
N VAL A 848 0.24 22.24 38.91
CA VAL A 848 1.43 21.89 38.12
C VAL A 848 1.07 21.59 36.66
N GLY A 849 -0.01 20.83 36.42
CA GLY A 849 -0.50 20.57 35.07
C GLY A 849 -0.88 21.85 34.30
N VAL A 850 -1.57 22.79 34.95
CA VAL A 850 -1.94 24.10 34.37
C VAL A 850 -0.72 24.99 34.18
N ALA A 851 0.22 25.02 35.14
CA ALA A 851 1.46 25.78 35.04
C ALA A 851 2.32 25.29 33.87
N ILE A 852 2.49 23.97 33.70
CA ILE A 852 3.18 23.39 32.54
C ILE A 852 2.45 23.77 31.24
N LEU A 853 1.11 23.72 31.21
CA LEU A 853 0.34 24.10 30.02
C LEU A 853 0.51 25.57 29.64
N ILE A 854 0.51 26.47 30.64
CA ILE A 854 0.76 27.92 30.44
C ILE A 854 2.22 28.17 30.05
N PHE A 855 3.20 27.47 30.63
CA PHE A 855 4.61 27.65 30.31
C PHE A 855 4.95 27.11 28.91
N PHE A 856 4.37 25.97 28.50
CA PHE A 856 4.54 25.43 27.15
C PHE A 856 3.82 26.27 26.09
N PHE A 857 2.56 26.67 26.31
CA PHE A 857 1.89 27.58 25.38
C PHE A 857 2.56 28.96 25.36
N GLY A 858 3.02 29.46 26.50
CA GLY A 858 3.74 30.72 26.64
C GLY A 858 5.06 30.71 25.88
N LYS A 859 5.89 29.67 26.03
CA LYS A 859 7.14 29.53 25.30
C LYS A 859 6.91 29.33 23.78
N VAL A 860 5.95 28.49 23.40
CA VAL A 860 5.58 28.31 21.97
C VAL A 860 4.99 29.58 21.36
N LEU A 861 4.20 30.37 22.11
CA LEU A 861 3.74 31.69 21.69
C LEU A 861 4.91 32.66 21.56
N CYS A 862 5.84 32.70 22.52
CA CYS A 862 6.97 33.63 22.55
C CYS A 862 7.98 33.36 21.40
N GLU A 863 8.36 32.09 21.20
CA GLU A 863 9.22 31.68 20.07
C GLU A 863 8.54 31.89 18.71
N SER A 864 7.20 31.82 18.65
CA SER A 864 6.44 32.12 17.43
C SER A 864 6.17 33.62 17.22
N LEU A 865 6.13 34.41 18.31
CA LEU A 865 5.93 35.86 18.30
C LEU A 865 7.02 36.59 17.51
N GLN A 866 8.21 36.00 17.43
CA GLN A 866 9.37 36.50 16.71
C GLN A 866 9.27 36.30 15.18
N TYR A 867 8.32 35.50 14.68
CA TYR A 867 8.16 35.17 13.26
C TYR A 867 6.96 35.88 12.60
N HIS A 868 7.13 37.18 12.36
CA HIS A 868 6.35 37.98 11.41
C HIS A 868 4.82 37.90 11.57
N TRP A 869 4.32 38.53 12.64
CA TRP A 869 2.92 38.94 12.73
C TRP A 869 2.51 39.70 11.47
N ARG A 870 1.41 39.30 10.84
CA ARG A 870 0.71 40.17 9.88
C ARG A 870 -0.20 41.11 10.66
N GLU A 871 -0.30 42.34 10.17
CA GLU A 871 -1.11 43.42 10.77
C GLU A 871 -2.57 43.00 11.00
N ALA A 872 -3.11 42.16 10.12
CA ALA A 872 -4.46 41.59 10.19
C ALA A 872 -4.76 40.79 11.48
N ASP A 873 -3.78 40.11 12.06
CA ASP A 873 -3.98 39.25 13.24
C ASP A 873 -4.29 40.11 14.48
N THR A 874 -3.56 41.22 14.64
CA THR A 874 -3.81 42.24 15.67
C THR A 874 -5.12 43.00 15.46
N GLU A 875 -5.47 43.36 14.21
CA GLU A 875 -6.73 44.04 13.88
C GLU A 875 -7.96 43.17 14.21
N THR A 876 -7.86 41.85 14.00
CA THR A 876 -8.95 40.90 14.28
C THR A 876 -9.24 40.80 15.78
N ILE A 877 -8.19 40.73 16.61
CA ILE A 877 -8.34 40.68 18.07
C ILE A 877 -8.82 42.04 18.61
N ALA A 878 -8.27 43.15 18.12
CA ALA A 878 -8.67 44.49 18.52
C ALA A 878 -10.15 44.78 18.19
N SER A 879 -10.62 44.41 17.00
CA SER A 879 -12.02 44.61 16.60
C SER A 879 -13.00 43.76 17.41
N PHE A 880 -12.69 42.49 17.71
CA PHE A 880 -13.49 41.65 18.62
C PHE A 880 -13.62 42.26 20.02
N ILE A 881 -12.51 42.69 20.62
CA ILE A 881 -12.50 43.34 21.94
C ILE A 881 -13.32 44.64 21.90
N SER A 882 -13.12 45.47 20.86
CA SER A 882 -13.82 46.75 20.72
C SER A 882 -15.34 46.58 20.61
N ILE A 883 -15.81 45.61 19.83
CA ILE A 883 -17.25 45.31 19.65
C ILE A 883 -17.87 44.82 20.96
N LEU A 884 -17.21 43.90 21.68
CA LEU A 884 -17.73 43.40 22.96
C LEU A 884 -17.69 44.43 24.08
N VAL A 885 -16.64 45.24 24.17
CA VAL A 885 -16.55 46.33 25.17
C VAL A 885 -17.57 47.43 24.87
N ALA A 886 -17.77 47.81 23.59
CA ALA A 886 -18.80 48.76 23.20
C ALA A 886 -20.21 48.27 23.58
N ARG A 887 -20.50 46.98 23.36
CA ARG A 887 -21.75 46.36 23.84
C ARG A 887 -21.86 46.43 25.37
N ALA A 888 -20.84 45.98 26.09
CA ALA A 888 -20.87 45.87 27.56
C ALA A 888 -20.91 47.23 28.29
N LYS A 889 -20.55 48.33 27.62
CA LYS A 889 -20.63 49.70 28.16
C LYS A 889 -21.98 50.40 27.93
N LEU A 890 -22.86 49.84 27.08
CA LEU A 890 -24.18 50.42 26.81
C LEU A 890 -25.25 49.80 27.72
N PHE A 891 -25.88 50.62 28.57
CA PHE A 891 -26.92 50.17 29.50
C PHE A 891 -28.22 49.71 28.80
N ALA A 892 -28.44 50.15 27.57
CA ALA A 892 -29.50 49.68 26.68
C ALA A 892 -29.01 49.74 25.21
N PRO A 893 -28.32 48.70 24.71
CA PRO A 893 -27.80 48.71 23.34
C PRO A 893 -28.95 48.70 22.32
N PRO A 894 -28.84 49.43 21.20
CA PRO A 894 -29.85 49.34 20.14
C PRO A 894 -29.85 47.93 19.54
N ARG A 895 -31.04 47.39 19.25
CA ARG A 895 -31.23 45.98 18.83
C ARG A 895 -30.38 45.58 17.61
N SER A 896 -30.03 46.52 16.73
CA SER A 896 -29.11 46.31 15.60
C SER A 896 -27.66 46.03 16.04
N LEU A 897 -27.14 46.75 17.04
CA LEU A 897 -25.82 46.52 17.63
C LEU A 897 -25.81 45.21 18.42
N ASP A 898 -26.84 44.96 19.20
CA ASP A 898 -26.94 43.77 20.05
C ASP A 898 -27.08 42.49 19.20
N LEU A 899 -27.83 42.55 18.10
CA LEU A 899 -27.88 41.52 17.05
C LEU A 899 -26.51 41.32 16.38
N PHE A 900 -25.85 42.40 15.92
CA PHE A 900 -24.54 42.30 15.27
C PHE A 900 -23.50 41.70 16.21
N ALA A 901 -23.44 42.13 17.47
CA ALA A 901 -22.51 41.62 18.48
C ALA A 901 -22.80 40.16 18.85
N ASN A 902 -24.07 39.75 18.97
CA ASN A 902 -24.43 38.33 19.17
C ASN A 902 -24.01 37.47 17.96
N MET A 903 -24.15 37.96 16.73
CA MET A 903 -23.71 37.24 15.52
C MET A 903 -22.18 37.20 15.39
N TYR A 904 -21.49 38.27 15.75
CA TYR A 904 -20.02 38.34 15.77
C TYR A 904 -19.40 37.44 16.84
N LEU A 905 -19.99 37.41 18.04
CA LEU A 905 -19.63 36.46 19.10
C LEU A 905 -19.96 35.01 18.71
N SER A 906 -21.08 34.78 18.01
CA SER A 906 -21.38 33.46 17.45
C SER A 906 -20.32 33.05 16.43
N GLY A 907 -19.89 33.99 15.57
CA GLY A 907 -18.91 33.79 14.50
C GLY A 907 -17.47 33.52 14.96
N THR A 908 -17.05 34.05 16.12
CA THR A 908 -15.73 33.73 16.71
C THR A 908 -15.70 32.41 17.48
N LEU A 909 -16.83 31.97 18.06
CA LEU A 909 -16.89 30.77 18.91
C LEU A 909 -17.16 29.45 18.15
N ILE A 910 -17.08 29.45 16.81
CA ILE A 910 -17.47 28.30 15.98
C ILE A 910 -16.38 27.21 15.96
N PHE A 911 -16.64 26.11 16.67
CA PHE A 911 -15.89 24.86 16.55
C PHE A 911 -16.83 23.69 16.21
N GLY A 912 -16.39 22.74 15.39
CA GLY A 912 -17.16 21.53 15.05
C GLY A 912 -18.16 21.64 13.89
N GLY A 913 -18.27 22.79 13.23
CA GLY A 913 -19.06 22.99 12.01
C GLY A 913 -20.52 23.39 12.24
N GLY A 914 -21.26 23.56 11.14
CA GLY A 914 -22.57 24.23 11.07
C GLY A 914 -23.60 23.87 12.16
N PRO A 915 -23.84 22.58 12.48
CA PRO A 915 -24.87 22.21 13.44
C PRO A 915 -24.62 22.68 14.89
N VAL A 916 -23.36 22.85 15.31
CA VAL A 916 -23.00 23.19 16.70
C VAL A 916 -23.47 24.59 17.09
N VAL A 917 -23.60 25.49 16.11
CA VAL A 917 -23.94 26.90 16.32
C VAL A 917 -25.45 27.14 16.45
N ILE A 918 -26.29 26.18 16.05
CA ILE A 918 -27.75 26.33 16.05
C ILE A 918 -28.30 26.55 17.47
N PRO A 919 -27.93 25.78 18.52
CA PRO A 919 -28.41 26.06 19.88
C PRO A 919 -27.89 27.39 20.45
N LEU A 920 -26.72 27.85 20.01
CA LEU A 920 -26.16 29.14 20.43
C LEU A 920 -27.01 30.29 19.85
N LEU A 921 -27.31 30.23 18.55
CA LEU A 921 -28.23 31.15 17.88
C LEU A 921 -29.66 31.08 18.44
N LEU A 922 -30.11 29.92 18.92
CA LEU A 922 -31.37 29.81 19.67
C LEU A 922 -31.30 30.67 20.94
N SER A 923 -30.28 30.47 21.78
CA SER A 923 -30.13 31.22 23.03
C SER A 923 -29.88 32.73 22.85
N TYR A 924 -29.34 33.15 21.71
CA TYR A 924 -29.03 34.56 21.44
C TYR A 924 -30.13 35.33 20.71
N VAL A 925 -31.21 34.66 20.27
CA VAL A 925 -32.28 35.27 19.45
C VAL A 925 -33.69 34.89 19.92
N VAL A 926 -33.88 33.70 20.50
CA VAL A 926 -35.17 33.22 21.02
C VAL A 926 -35.31 33.50 22.52
N ASP A 927 -34.29 33.24 23.34
CA ASP A 927 -34.35 33.56 24.79
C ASP A 927 -34.56 35.08 25.06
N PRO A 928 -33.98 36.01 24.28
CA PRO A 928 -34.30 37.45 24.35
C PRO A 928 -35.65 37.84 23.72
N GLY A 929 -36.42 36.88 23.20
CA GLY A 929 -37.74 37.09 22.62
C GLY A 929 -37.78 37.78 21.25
N TRP A 930 -36.67 37.85 20.51
CA TRP A 930 -36.62 38.57 19.23
C TRP A 930 -37.23 37.76 18.07
N VAL A 931 -37.11 36.44 18.11
CA VAL A 931 -37.71 35.49 17.15
C VAL A 931 -38.44 34.40 17.93
N SER A 932 -39.60 33.93 17.44
CA SER A 932 -40.33 32.86 18.12
C SER A 932 -39.68 31.49 17.88
N SER A 933 -39.78 30.57 18.84
CA SER A 933 -39.31 29.17 18.72
C SER A 933 -39.85 28.50 17.45
N ARG A 934 -41.10 28.80 17.07
CA ARG A 934 -41.74 28.35 15.83
C ARG A 934 -41.05 28.91 14.58
N ASP A 935 -40.89 30.24 14.51
CA ASP A 935 -40.26 30.89 13.34
C ASP A 935 -38.80 30.44 13.17
N PHE A 936 -38.09 30.23 14.29
CA PHE A 936 -36.73 29.70 14.35
C PHE A 936 -36.66 28.28 13.77
N LEU A 937 -37.49 27.35 14.24
CA LEU A 937 -37.51 25.96 13.78
C LEU A 937 -37.93 25.84 12.31
N ILE A 938 -38.87 26.68 11.84
CA ILE A 938 -39.26 26.75 10.43
C ILE A 938 -38.09 27.24 9.57
N GLY A 939 -37.41 28.32 9.98
CA GLY A 939 -36.22 28.83 9.30
C GLY A 939 -35.08 27.81 9.20
N LEU A 940 -34.85 27.07 10.29
CA LEU A 940 -33.88 25.99 10.33
C LEU A 940 -34.24 24.87 9.33
N ALA A 941 -35.49 24.40 9.33
CA ALA A 941 -35.94 23.36 8.42
C ALA A 941 -35.81 23.78 6.94
N ILE A 942 -36.14 25.03 6.62
CA ILE A 942 -35.95 25.62 5.28
C ILE A 942 -34.47 25.57 4.89
N ILE A 943 -33.57 25.99 5.77
CA ILE A 943 -32.14 26.13 5.42
C ILE A 943 -31.41 24.78 5.37
N GLN A 944 -31.85 23.76 6.12
CA GLN A 944 -31.36 22.39 5.92
C GLN A 944 -31.83 21.76 4.59
N ALA A 945 -32.86 22.32 3.93
CA ALA A 945 -33.34 21.86 2.62
C ALA A 945 -32.66 22.55 1.42
N PHE A 946 -32.00 23.71 1.62
CA PHE A 946 -31.29 24.43 0.56
C PHE A 946 -29.77 24.16 0.58
N PRO A 947 -29.11 24.06 -0.59
CA PRO A 947 -27.66 23.85 -0.66
C PRO A 947 -26.90 25.13 -0.27
N GLY A 948 -26.23 25.11 0.89
CA GLY A 948 -25.38 26.21 1.35
C GLY A 948 -24.74 25.94 2.72
N PRO A 949 -23.91 26.86 3.23
CA PRO A 949 -23.42 26.78 4.61
C PRO A 949 -24.56 27.09 5.60
N ASN A 950 -24.71 26.26 6.64
CA ASN A 950 -25.74 26.43 7.67
C ASN A 950 -25.73 27.82 8.34
N PHE A 951 -24.58 28.51 8.34
CA PHE A 951 -24.43 29.88 8.85
C PHE A 951 -25.28 30.92 8.12
N ASN A 952 -25.78 30.62 6.90
CA ASN A 952 -26.81 31.42 6.23
C ASN A 952 -28.09 31.59 7.08
N PHE A 953 -28.32 30.72 8.07
CA PHE A 953 -29.41 30.86 9.04
C PHE A 953 -29.33 32.14 9.87
N ALA A 954 -28.14 32.66 10.16
CA ALA A 954 -27.98 33.97 10.82
C ALA A 954 -28.57 35.12 9.99
N VAL A 955 -28.47 35.06 8.67
CA VAL A 955 -29.05 36.06 7.76
C VAL A 955 -30.58 36.06 7.84
N PHE A 956 -31.19 34.86 7.90
CA PHE A 956 -32.63 34.69 8.08
C PHE A 956 -33.11 35.15 9.48
N LEU A 957 -32.40 34.75 10.54
CA LEU A 957 -32.70 35.17 11.91
C LEU A 957 -32.56 36.69 12.08
N GLY A 958 -31.57 37.31 11.44
CA GLY A 958 -31.40 38.76 11.41
C GLY A 958 -32.57 39.50 10.78
N ALA A 959 -33.12 38.97 9.68
CA ALA A 959 -34.31 39.53 9.05
C ALA A 959 -35.54 39.49 9.97
N LEU A 960 -35.69 38.43 10.77
CA LEU A 960 -36.80 38.26 11.71
C LEU A 960 -36.62 39.06 13.01
N ALA A 961 -35.41 39.10 13.58
CA ALA A 961 -35.14 39.82 14.83
C ALA A 961 -35.38 41.34 14.72
N VAL A 962 -35.23 41.90 13.51
CA VAL A 962 -35.49 43.32 13.22
C VAL A 962 -36.95 43.58 12.77
N ARG A 963 -37.77 42.54 12.51
CA ARG A 963 -39.17 42.66 12.05
C ARG A 963 -40.08 43.49 12.99
N THR A 964 -39.73 43.59 14.27
CA THR A 964 -40.47 44.37 15.29
C THR A 964 -39.81 45.72 15.60
N THR A 965 -39.06 46.28 14.65
CA THR A 965 -38.30 47.55 14.78
C THR A 965 -38.48 48.38 13.50
N SER A 966 -38.33 49.70 13.58
CA SER A 966 -38.53 50.65 12.47
C SER A 966 -37.53 50.56 11.31
N TYR A 967 -36.72 49.50 11.23
CA TYR A 967 -35.73 49.28 10.17
C TYR A 967 -36.22 48.20 9.19
N PRO A 968 -35.89 48.28 7.88
CA PRO A 968 -36.26 47.25 6.92
C PRO A 968 -35.59 45.91 7.26
N THR A 969 -36.30 44.80 7.06
CA THR A 969 -35.80 43.44 7.36
C THR A 969 -34.51 43.09 6.62
N VAL A 970 -34.30 43.66 5.42
CA VAL A 970 -33.06 43.57 4.63
C VAL A 970 -31.84 44.10 5.40
N PHE A 971 -31.99 45.11 6.26
CA PHE A 971 -30.92 45.65 7.09
C PHE A 971 -30.51 44.66 8.20
N GLY A 972 -31.47 43.98 8.83
CA GLY A 972 -31.19 42.92 9.81
C GLY A 972 -30.46 41.72 9.20
N ALA A 973 -30.85 41.33 7.98
CA ALA A 973 -30.15 40.33 7.18
C ALA A 973 -28.72 40.77 6.83
N PHE A 974 -28.55 42.00 6.34
CA PHE A 974 -27.25 42.57 5.96
C PHE A 974 -26.31 42.78 7.15
N LEU A 975 -26.81 43.05 8.36
CA LEU A 975 -25.96 43.07 9.57
C LEU A 975 -25.50 41.66 9.96
N SER A 976 -26.41 40.68 9.93
CA SER A 976 -26.15 39.35 10.51
C SER A 976 -25.24 38.47 9.65
N GLY A 977 -25.23 38.67 8.32
CA GLY A 977 -24.32 37.96 7.40
C GLY A 977 -22.83 38.26 7.67
N PRO A 978 -22.35 39.50 7.48
CA PRO A 978 -21.01 39.91 7.87
C PRO A 978 -20.74 39.63 9.36
N GLY A 979 -21.73 39.84 10.24
CA GLY A 979 -21.65 39.51 11.66
C GLY A 979 -21.14 38.07 11.90
N ILE A 980 -21.78 37.05 11.31
CA ILE A 980 -21.35 35.66 11.53
C ILE A 980 -20.14 35.25 10.68
N PHE A 981 -20.01 35.75 9.44
CA PHE A 981 -19.00 35.27 8.50
C PHE A 981 -17.64 35.97 8.63
N PHE A 982 -17.62 37.28 8.87
CA PHE A 982 -16.37 38.06 8.93
C PHE A 982 -15.37 37.54 9.97
N PRO A 983 -15.71 37.40 11.28
CA PRO A 983 -14.75 36.92 12.28
C PRO A 983 -14.15 35.54 11.94
N GLY A 984 -14.98 34.59 11.50
CA GLY A 984 -14.53 33.24 11.16
C GLY A 984 -13.63 33.20 9.93
N ILE A 985 -13.89 34.02 8.91
CA ILE A 985 -13.06 34.13 7.71
C ILE A 985 -11.72 34.79 8.05
N THR A 986 -11.71 35.91 8.76
CA THR A 986 -10.48 36.64 9.08
C THR A 986 -9.59 35.81 10.02
N LEU A 987 -10.17 35.16 11.04
CA LEU A 987 -9.45 34.24 11.92
C LEU A 987 -8.84 33.04 11.17
N ALA A 988 -9.55 32.49 10.17
CA ALA A 988 -9.04 31.40 9.34
C ALA A 988 -7.86 31.85 8.46
N VAL A 989 -7.90 33.06 7.90
CA VAL A 989 -6.83 33.63 7.07
C VAL A 989 -5.59 33.96 7.90
N ALA A 990 -5.77 34.54 9.09
CA ALA A 990 -4.70 34.77 10.08
C ALA A 990 -4.00 33.45 10.45
N MET A 991 -4.79 32.50 10.98
CA MET A 991 -4.30 31.20 11.43
C MET A 991 -3.62 30.36 10.33
N GLN A 992 -3.91 30.62 9.03
CA GLN A 992 -3.35 29.85 7.92
C GLN A 992 -1.81 29.94 7.80
N SER A 993 -1.19 31.02 8.29
CA SER A 993 0.28 31.11 8.37
C SER A 993 0.79 30.20 9.50
N PHE A 994 0.30 30.43 10.71
CA PHE A 994 0.74 29.77 11.94
C PHE A 994 0.48 28.25 11.94
N TRP A 995 -0.64 27.81 11.35
CA TRP A 995 -1.03 26.41 11.17
C TRP A 995 0.04 25.56 10.46
N ARG A 996 0.88 26.16 9.61
CA ARG A 996 1.97 25.46 8.91
C ARG A 996 3.09 25.01 9.86
N VAL A 997 3.29 25.74 10.97
CA VAL A 997 4.27 25.43 12.02
C VAL A 997 3.65 24.47 13.04
N LEU A 998 2.50 24.84 13.60
CA LEU A 998 1.75 24.08 14.61
C LEU A 998 1.56 22.60 14.20
N ARG A 999 1.18 22.35 12.94
CA ARG A 999 0.90 20.99 12.44
C ARG A 999 2.11 20.06 12.33
N LYS A 1000 3.32 20.53 12.61
CA LYS A 1000 4.51 19.67 12.75
C LYS A 1000 4.59 19.02 14.14
N GLN A 1001 3.99 19.63 15.16
CA GLN A 1001 4.10 19.19 16.55
C GLN A 1001 3.08 18.10 16.88
N LYS A 1002 3.58 16.95 17.35
CA LYS A 1002 2.76 15.76 17.67
C LYS A 1002 1.68 16.06 18.72
N TYR A 1003 2.05 16.75 19.80
CA TYR A 1003 1.14 17.13 20.88
C TYR A 1003 -0.06 17.95 20.39
N ILE A 1004 0.13 18.80 19.38
CA ILE A 1004 -0.93 19.63 18.82
C ILE A 1004 -1.88 18.78 17.96
N ILE A 1005 -1.37 17.82 17.21
CA ILE A 1005 -2.20 16.84 16.47
C ILE A 1005 -3.04 16.00 17.44
N ASP A 1006 -2.47 15.57 18.56
CA ASP A 1006 -3.18 14.78 19.57
C ASP A 1006 -4.19 15.61 20.38
N PHE A 1007 -3.88 16.88 20.69
CA PHE A 1007 -4.86 17.84 21.22
C PHE A 1007 -6.03 18.07 20.25
N LEU A 1008 -5.74 18.27 18.95
CA LEU A 1008 -6.77 18.46 17.91
C LEU A 1008 -7.66 17.23 17.72
N ARG A 1009 -7.14 16.01 17.95
CA ARG A 1009 -7.95 14.79 18.02
C ARG A 1009 -8.93 14.84 19.20
N GLY A 1010 -8.50 15.31 20.37
CA GLY A 1010 -9.36 15.58 21.51
C GLY A 1010 -10.44 16.63 21.22
N VAL A 1011 -10.07 17.78 20.63
CA VAL A 1011 -11.01 18.84 20.22
C VAL A 1011 -12.05 18.31 19.22
N ASN A 1012 -11.65 17.49 18.25
CA ASN A 1012 -12.57 16.87 17.29
C ASN A 1012 -13.53 15.86 17.96
N ALA A 1013 -13.08 15.11 18.97
CA ALA A 1013 -13.96 14.23 19.75
C ALA A 1013 -14.99 15.04 20.58
N SER A 1014 -14.54 16.11 21.24
CA SER A 1014 -15.42 17.05 21.95
C SER A 1014 -16.44 17.72 21.01
N ALA A 1015 -16.03 18.08 19.80
CA ALA A 1015 -16.92 18.64 18.77
C ALA A 1015 -18.04 17.67 18.38
N VAL A 1016 -17.77 16.36 18.27
CA VAL A 1016 -18.82 15.35 18.03
C VAL A 1016 -19.79 15.28 19.22
N GLY A 1017 -19.30 15.38 20.45
CA GLY A 1017 -20.14 15.47 21.66
C GLY A 1017 -21.04 16.74 21.67
N LEU A 1018 -20.51 17.88 21.21
CA LEU A 1018 -21.28 19.11 21.06
C LEU A 1018 -22.33 19.01 19.94
N VAL A 1019 -22.02 18.39 18.80
CA VAL A 1019 -23.01 18.08 17.74
C VAL A 1019 -24.13 17.19 18.28
N PHE A 1020 -23.80 16.13 19.01
CA PHE A 1020 -24.81 15.26 19.63
C PHE A 1020 -25.69 16.02 20.63
N THR A 1021 -25.08 16.86 21.47
CA THR A 1021 -25.80 17.70 22.44
C THR A 1021 -26.72 18.72 21.74
N ALA A 1022 -26.27 19.32 20.63
CA ALA A 1022 -27.07 20.23 19.82
C ALA A 1022 -28.29 19.54 19.20
N VAL A 1023 -28.10 18.35 18.61
CA VAL A 1023 -29.18 17.53 18.06
C VAL A 1023 -30.15 17.10 19.17
N TYR A 1024 -29.66 16.72 20.35
CA TYR A 1024 -30.49 16.35 21.49
C TYR A 1024 -31.34 17.53 22.01
N ARG A 1025 -30.79 18.76 22.08
CA ARG A 1025 -31.56 19.96 22.45
C ARG A 1025 -32.62 20.33 21.42
N LEU A 1026 -32.31 20.23 20.12
CA LEU A 1026 -33.30 20.37 19.05
C LEU A 1026 -34.40 19.30 19.15
N TRP A 1027 -34.04 18.09 19.57
CA TRP A 1027 -34.97 16.97 19.80
C TRP A 1027 -35.89 17.16 21.03
N GLU A 1028 -35.46 17.94 22.04
CA GLU A 1028 -36.29 18.31 23.20
C GLU A 1028 -37.33 19.39 22.89
N ILE A 1029 -37.16 20.18 21.82
CA ILE A 1029 -37.94 21.41 21.55
C ILE A 1029 -38.73 21.34 20.23
N GLY A 1030 -38.34 20.47 19.28
CA GLY A 1030 -38.79 20.56 17.88
C GLY A 1030 -40.23 20.15 17.55
N TYR A 1031 -41.04 19.65 18.50
CA TYR A 1031 -42.47 19.36 18.27
C TYR A 1031 -43.35 20.57 18.64
N LEU A 1032 -44.14 21.05 17.68
CA LEU A 1032 -44.86 22.34 17.75
C LEU A 1032 -46.37 22.15 17.62
N THR A 1033 -47.11 22.32 18.72
CA THR A 1033 -48.59 22.30 18.75
C THR A 1033 -49.20 23.69 18.67
N PRO A 1034 -50.36 23.91 18.01
CA PRO A 1034 -50.95 25.25 17.84
C PRO A 1034 -51.32 26.01 19.13
N ARG A 1035 -51.42 25.32 20.28
CA ARG A 1035 -51.87 25.90 21.57
C ARG A 1035 -50.72 26.26 22.53
N ASP A 1036 -49.55 25.64 22.39
CA ASP A 1036 -48.37 25.90 23.23
C ASP A 1036 -47.31 26.67 22.44
N ARG A 1037 -46.70 27.69 23.05
CA ARG A 1037 -45.59 28.46 22.43
C ARG A 1037 -44.21 27.86 22.73
N ASP A 1038 -44.13 27.09 23.81
CA ASP A 1038 -42.92 26.41 24.25
C ASP A 1038 -42.84 25.04 23.55
N GLY A 1039 -41.68 24.74 22.97
CA GLY A 1039 -41.48 23.54 22.18
C GLY A 1039 -41.50 22.25 23.01
N LEU A 1040 -42.05 21.19 22.45
CA LEU A 1040 -42.14 19.86 23.07
C LEU A 1040 -41.15 18.89 22.41
N SER A 1041 -40.79 17.80 23.10
CA SER A 1041 -39.88 16.81 22.53
C SER A 1041 -40.55 15.91 21.50
N LEU A 1042 -39.86 15.67 20.38
CA LEU A 1042 -40.34 14.75 19.33
C LEU A 1042 -40.52 13.31 19.83
N ALA A 1043 -39.81 12.90 20.90
CA ALA A 1043 -40.01 11.58 21.51
C ALA A 1043 -41.38 11.38 22.19
N ARG A 1044 -42.19 12.45 22.35
CA ARG A 1044 -43.55 12.35 22.90
C ARG A 1044 -44.52 11.62 21.95
N GLU A 1045 -44.23 11.61 20.66
CA GLU A 1045 -44.97 10.85 19.65
C GLU A 1045 -44.06 9.82 18.97
N PRO A 1046 -44.36 8.50 19.05
CA PRO A 1046 -43.50 7.46 18.48
C PRO A 1046 -43.22 7.61 16.98
N TRP A 1047 -44.08 8.31 16.22
CA TRP A 1047 -43.92 8.52 14.79
C TRP A 1047 -42.62 9.23 14.41
N TRP A 1048 -42.22 10.26 15.16
CA TRP A 1048 -40.97 10.98 14.88
C TRP A 1048 -39.74 10.16 15.24
N VAL A 1049 -39.84 9.29 16.26
CA VAL A 1049 -38.81 8.29 16.58
C VAL A 1049 -38.63 7.33 15.40
N VAL A 1050 -39.73 6.86 14.79
CA VAL A 1050 -39.70 6.01 13.59
C VAL A 1050 -39.09 6.76 12.40
N ILE A 1051 -39.52 8.00 12.11
CA ILE A 1051 -38.92 8.82 11.04
C ILE A 1051 -37.42 9.02 11.29
N ALA A 1052 -36.98 9.33 12.50
CA ALA A 1052 -35.58 9.53 12.84
C ALA A 1052 -34.75 8.25 12.68
N ALA A 1053 -35.26 7.11 13.14
CA ALA A 1053 -34.61 5.80 13.00
C ALA A 1053 -34.51 5.36 11.53
N VAL A 1054 -35.59 5.55 10.75
CA VAL A 1054 -35.61 5.27 9.30
C VAL A 1054 -34.66 6.19 8.55
N THR A 1055 -34.64 7.50 8.87
CA THR A 1055 -33.72 8.48 8.27
C THR A 1055 -32.26 8.16 8.59
N TYR A 1056 -31.95 7.79 9.84
CA TYR A 1056 -30.64 7.32 10.24
C TYR A 1056 -30.25 6.05 9.47
N ALA A 1057 -31.14 5.07 9.37
CA ALA A 1057 -30.88 3.82 8.64
C ALA A 1057 -30.64 4.05 7.14
N GLN A 1058 -31.46 4.90 6.50
CA GLN A 1058 -31.32 5.32 5.12
C GLN A 1058 -29.97 6.00 4.86
N SER A 1059 -29.50 6.84 5.78
CA SER A 1059 -28.20 7.50 5.70
C SER A 1059 -27.02 6.52 5.94
N ALA A 1060 -27.07 5.78 7.05
CA ALA A 1060 -25.95 4.96 7.54
C ALA A 1060 -25.70 3.69 6.70
N TRP A 1061 -26.77 2.96 6.32
CA TRP A 1061 -26.64 1.69 5.60
C TRP A 1061 -26.94 1.82 4.10
N PHE A 1062 -27.93 2.63 3.72
CA PHE A 1062 -28.36 2.75 2.32
C PHE A 1062 -27.73 3.96 1.57
N LYS A 1063 -27.01 4.85 2.28
CA LYS A 1063 -26.35 6.05 1.73
C LYS A 1063 -27.28 6.96 0.90
N VAL A 1064 -28.55 7.01 1.28
CA VAL A 1064 -29.56 7.86 0.64
C VAL A 1064 -29.12 9.33 0.73
N PRO A 1065 -29.14 10.10 -0.36
CA PRO A 1065 -28.78 11.53 -0.32
C PRO A 1065 -29.64 12.28 0.70
N PRO A 1066 -29.07 13.15 1.57
CA PRO A 1066 -29.83 13.80 2.64
C PRO A 1066 -31.08 14.55 2.17
N ALA A 1067 -31.04 15.20 1.00
CA ALA A 1067 -32.21 15.85 0.41
C ALA A 1067 -33.36 14.88 0.10
N VAL A 1068 -33.06 13.66 -0.35
CA VAL A 1068 -34.08 12.62 -0.59
C VAL A 1068 -34.66 12.11 0.73
N ALA A 1069 -33.82 11.93 1.76
CA ALA A 1069 -34.27 11.55 3.09
C ALA A 1069 -35.14 12.64 3.75
N ILE A 1070 -34.80 13.93 3.56
CA ILE A 1070 -35.61 15.08 4.00
C ILE A 1070 -36.97 15.09 3.28
N VAL A 1071 -36.99 14.89 1.96
CA VAL A 1071 -38.26 14.83 1.19
C VAL A 1071 -39.12 13.64 1.63
N LEU A 1072 -38.53 12.47 1.85
CA LEU A 1072 -39.25 11.30 2.38
C LEU A 1072 -39.79 11.57 3.79
N GLY A 1073 -38.99 12.19 4.68
CA GLY A 1073 -39.44 12.60 6.02
C GLY A 1073 -40.58 13.62 5.97
N ALA A 1074 -40.54 14.58 5.04
CA ALA A 1074 -41.62 15.55 4.83
C ALA A 1074 -42.90 14.89 4.30
N VAL A 1075 -42.79 13.95 3.34
CA VAL A 1075 -43.94 13.16 2.85
C VAL A 1075 -44.53 12.30 3.98
N LEU A 1076 -43.70 11.64 4.78
CA LEU A 1076 -44.15 10.86 5.95
C LEU A 1076 -44.82 11.75 7.02
N GLY A 1077 -44.32 12.97 7.24
CA GLY A 1077 -44.98 13.97 8.08
C GLY A 1077 -46.34 14.43 7.54
N LEU A 1078 -46.44 14.65 6.23
CA LEU A 1078 -47.71 15.00 5.56
C LEU A 1078 -48.73 13.85 5.57
N CYS A 1079 -48.28 12.61 5.38
CA CYS A 1079 -49.14 11.42 5.51
C CYS A 1079 -49.70 11.29 6.94
N TRP A 1080 -48.85 11.49 7.96
CA TRP A 1080 -49.29 11.51 9.35
C TRP A 1080 -50.26 12.65 9.64
N TYR A 1081 -49.98 13.87 9.15
CA TYR A 1081 -50.90 15.00 9.29
C TYR A 1081 -52.25 14.75 8.61
N GLY A 1082 -52.27 14.09 7.45
CA GLY A 1082 -53.52 13.71 6.76
C GLY A 1082 -54.32 12.62 7.48
N VAL A 1083 -53.67 11.75 8.27
CA VAL A 1083 -54.31 10.67 9.03
C VAL A 1083 -54.76 11.12 10.42
N VAL A 1084 -53.99 11.98 11.09
CA VAL A 1084 -54.22 12.40 12.49
C VAL A 1084 -54.90 13.78 12.57
N GLY A 1085 -54.66 14.67 11.61
CA GLY A 1085 -55.24 16.01 11.54
C GLY A 1085 -56.77 16.10 11.56
N PRO A 1086 -57.56 15.11 11.08
CA PRO A 1086 -59.03 15.12 11.24
C PRO A 1086 -59.54 15.00 12.69
N ALA A 1087 -58.66 14.81 13.68
CA ALA A 1087 -59.01 14.54 15.08
C ALA A 1087 -58.48 15.59 16.08
N TRP A 1088 -58.13 16.81 15.64
CA TRP A 1088 -57.47 17.86 16.45
C TRP A 1088 -58.05 19.27 16.30
#